data_AF-A0A5J5DJ86-F1
#
_entry.id   AF-A0A5J5DJ86-F1
#
_cell.length_a   1.000
_cell.length_b   1.000
_cell.length_c   1.000
_cell.angle_alpha   90.00
_cell.angle_beta   90.00
_cell.angle_gamma   90.00
#
_symmetry.space_group_name_H-M   'P 1'
#
loop_
_entity.id
_entity.type
_entity.pdbx_description
1 polymer ?
#
loop_
_entity_poly.entity_id
_entity_poly.type
_entity_poly.pdbx_seq_one_letter_code
_entity_poly.pdbx_strand_id
1 'polypeptide(L)'
;MEAGFHSLFPRAGQLPWLLLTLLTSWTVLCSPDIKQTRWPLYSQKPVLLAWNAPTQECAPRHRVTLSLDQFDIVASPNEGFVRQNLTIFYKERLGLYPYYERGGTAVNGGLPQLASLTQHYEKMPEGLQKYIREPEAKGLAVIDWEEWRPLWIRNWDIKDIYRNKSREMVAKKNPKWTPEQVGKVAQQEFELSARKFMLETLKFAKNLRPNQLWGFYLFPDCYNHDYRSGLKNYTGRCPVVEMARNDQLNWLWMECTAFFPSIYIGSVLGSTNDGRLFVRNRLKEAMRLASVGDGLARPVFVYTRPTYINQMTLLSQTDLVSTIGESVALGAAGVIFWGDTSYASSSASCSILNEYLQEQLGRYLLNVSTAAEKCSQMVCKSHGRCLRKIPDNEVYLHLSPLTHSITSQGGRLKVTGVPGQAELAHFRTHFQCQCYSGTPHSATLRKLRSLKLFTASASPEKNSSDFSTKRCAQAYLTEIFVSGELLHWQSSNLMTASGPNIVHLDEMNFLRNRLVVLGLVLLATVLLYLLLPSIRQGSMEPSLEAQRMGLMATPPLPLPTINVSIRTGQLPGDPPLFFREALPIDGAGRQILPRLQVVLLHGQAFTSKTWEELGTMALLATNGYQALAMDLPGYGKSPDSGSLKTDQNRVDLLSRFMESLGVRAAVLLSPSMSGHYSIPFLMKNSAQLQGFISIAPVGTRSYTPQQYQDIQIPTLIVFGSLDTNLGAQSHKNLIQLPHHFVLKLEGARHACYMDKPREFHQGLIEFLSKLKSPNLRVYTVNLQCKQDSAWLECCAKMEGAVCCAVLSRSRTYLMDQRIRDRVLTRMRSRGSGPRWASGKADGPGVGGGKSFPEGEDLSVSLFREYLRLKTVHPDPDYDAALRFLDRIADELELPMRKIEVCPGRVVSIITWEGTNPTLKSILLNSHTDVVPVYQEHWKYDAFSAFKDAEGNIYARGSQDMKCVTIQYIQAVRRLKADGRKLMRTVHLMFVPDEEVGGHKGMETFVEHPEFQKLNIGFALDEGLANPGEAFTVFYGERNPWWITIHCPGSPGHGSRFVENTAAEKLRHVINSFLDFRQREKHRLNTSECFTLGDVTTVNMTMVKGGVAYNVIPAEMDVSFDLRIPPTVNLQEFERQIKEWCKEAGEDVTYEFAQKHMNQNLTSTEESDPWWSAFSSTCKAMNITLEKEIFPAATDSRFIRAVGIPAIGFSPMNRTPILLHDHNEYLNEHVFLKGISVFERLISALTSVPAFPDEA
;
A
#
# COMPACT_ATOMS: atom_id res chain seq x y z
N MET A 1 -28.58 80.87 33.34
CA MET A 1 -27.95 79.57 33.01
C MET A 1 -29.05 78.50 32.92
N GLU A 2 -30.01 78.57 32.00
CA GLU A 2 -29.92 78.73 30.53
C GLU A 2 -29.08 77.57 29.94
N ALA A 3 -29.68 76.54 29.31
CA ALA A 3 -30.45 76.48 28.05
C ALA A 3 -29.53 76.43 26.81
N GLY A 4 -29.78 75.65 25.74
CA GLY A 4 -30.77 74.58 25.46
C GLY A 4 -30.10 73.52 24.56
N PHE A 5 -30.71 72.41 24.10
CA PHE A 5 -32.08 72.17 23.63
C PHE A 5 -32.50 70.69 23.84
N HIS A 6 -33.78 70.36 23.66
CA HIS A 6 -34.33 69.00 23.85
C HIS A 6 -35.04 68.46 22.57
N SER A 7 -35.52 67.22 22.65
CA SER A 7 -36.23 66.38 21.64
C SER A 7 -35.30 65.65 20.64
N LEU A 8 -35.54 64.39 20.24
CA LEU A 8 -36.71 63.48 20.43
C LEU A 8 -36.33 62.10 21.05
N PHE A 9 -37.34 61.27 21.35
CA PHE A 9 -37.31 60.01 22.16
C PHE A 9 -37.00 60.24 23.66
N PRO A 10 -37.35 59.34 24.63
CA PRO A 10 -38.03 58.02 24.57
C PRO A 10 -39.58 58.16 24.67
N ARG A 11 -40.46 57.17 24.95
CA ARG A 11 -40.46 55.81 25.54
C ARG A 11 -41.36 54.85 24.70
N ALA A 12 -41.28 53.51 24.71
CA ALA A 12 -40.81 52.46 25.65
C ALA A 12 -41.86 51.94 26.66
N GLY A 13 -42.37 50.72 26.44
CA GLY A 13 -43.24 49.96 27.36
C GLY A 13 -43.45 48.51 26.92
N GLN A 14 -43.38 47.57 27.88
CA GLN A 14 -43.73 46.13 27.77
C GLN A 14 -43.03 45.27 26.67
N LEU A 15 -41.73 44.95 26.82
CA LEU A 15 -41.16 43.75 26.15
C LEU A 15 -39.93 43.04 26.80
N PRO A 16 -39.90 42.69 28.11
CA PRO A 16 -38.81 41.87 28.68
C PRO A 16 -39.18 40.44 29.12
N TRP A 17 -40.45 40.02 29.09
CA TRP A 17 -40.87 38.70 29.61
C TRP A 17 -40.90 37.54 28.59
N LEU A 18 -40.84 37.83 27.28
CA LEU A 18 -40.82 36.80 26.22
C LEU A 18 -39.42 36.31 25.83
N LEU A 19 -38.36 37.03 26.20
CA LEU A 19 -36.98 36.66 25.88
C LEU A 19 -36.34 35.71 26.91
N LEU A 20 -36.87 35.65 28.14
CA LEU A 20 -36.28 34.86 29.22
C LEU A 20 -36.61 33.36 29.13
N THR A 21 -37.76 33.00 28.53
CA THR A 21 -38.22 31.60 28.37
C THR A 21 -37.61 30.91 27.14
N LEU A 22 -37.16 31.66 26.14
CA LEU A 22 -36.50 31.13 24.94
C LEU A 22 -35.01 30.79 25.15
N LEU A 23 -34.40 31.19 26.27
CA LEU A 23 -33.01 30.90 26.60
C LEU A 23 -32.81 29.64 27.48
N THR A 24 -33.90 29.01 27.93
CA THR A 24 -33.87 27.82 28.82
C THR A 24 -34.14 26.49 28.11
N SER A 25 -33.71 26.35 26.85
CA SER A 25 -33.59 25.04 26.18
C SER A 25 -32.18 24.79 25.67
N TRP A 26 -31.25 24.45 26.58
CA TRP A 26 -29.91 23.96 26.23
C TRP A 26 -30.00 22.62 25.48
N THR A 27 -30.11 22.68 24.16
CA THR A 27 -29.96 21.54 23.26
C THR A 27 -28.53 21.00 23.35
N VAL A 28 -28.39 19.69 23.56
CA VAL A 28 -27.06 19.05 23.52
C VAL A 28 -26.66 18.89 22.07
N LEU A 29 -25.79 19.78 21.58
CA LEU A 29 -25.09 19.59 20.33
C LEU A 29 -23.97 18.57 20.55
N CYS A 30 -24.26 17.28 20.29
CA CYS A 30 -23.19 16.32 20.00
C CYS A 30 -22.44 16.84 18.75
N SER A 31 -21.10 16.89 18.79
CA SER A 31 -20.33 17.41 17.65
C SER A 31 -20.53 16.47 16.45
N PRO A 32 -20.89 16.99 15.26
CA PRO A 32 -21.26 16.15 14.11
C PRO A 32 -20.09 15.27 13.62
N ASP A 33 -18.86 15.70 13.86
CA ASP A 33 -17.62 15.07 13.37
C ASP A 33 -17.16 13.87 14.24
N ILE A 34 -17.78 13.63 15.39
CA ILE A 34 -17.33 12.62 16.37
C ILE A 34 -18.25 11.40 16.35
N LYS A 35 -17.74 10.30 15.78
CA LYS A 35 -18.40 8.99 15.74
C LYS A 35 -18.87 8.55 17.14
N GLN A 36 -20.15 8.22 17.30
CA GLN A 36 -20.72 7.73 18.56
C GLN A 36 -20.06 6.43 19.03
N THR A 37 -20.07 6.15 20.33
CA THR A 37 -19.47 4.96 20.94
C THR A 37 -20.48 4.16 21.76
N ARG A 38 -20.16 2.91 22.13
CA ARG A 38 -20.95 2.14 23.11
C ARG A 38 -20.53 2.52 24.54
N TRP A 39 -21.40 2.24 25.52
CA TRP A 39 -21.02 2.27 26.94
C TRP A 39 -19.85 1.30 27.20
N PRO A 40 -18.93 1.60 28.16
CA PRO A 40 -17.79 0.73 28.44
C PRO A 40 -18.20 -0.69 28.86
N LEU A 41 -19.06 -0.83 29.87
CA LEU A 41 -19.81 -2.06 30.21
C LEU A 41 -21.06 -1.70 31.01
N TYR A 42 -20.88 -0.90 32.06
CA TYR A 42 -21.94 -0.39 32.93
C TYR A 42 -22.44 0.96 32.41
N SER A 43 -23.71 1.29 32.67
CA SER A 43 -24.24 2.62 32.39
C SER A 43 -23.74 3.64 33.43
N GLN A 44 -23.81 4.93 33.08
CA GLN A 44 -23.39 6.09 33.88
C GLN A 44 -21.90 6.19 34.23
N LYS A 45 -21.09 5.13 34.10
CA LYS A 45 -19.61 5.18 34.25
C LYS A 45 -18.93 5.49 32.90
N PRO A 46 -18.26 6.65 32.76
CA PRO A 46 -17.64 7.04 31.48
C PRO A 46 -16.26 6.40 31.25
N VAL A 47 -15.60 5.98 32.33
CA VAL A 47 -14.34 5.24 32.39
C VAL A 47 -14.51 4.09 33.37
N LEU A 48 -13.93 2.92 33.07
CA LEU A 48 -13.83 1.79 34.00
C LEU A 48 -12.39 1.59 34.47
N LEU A 49 -12.21 1.33 35.76
CA LEU A 49 -10.93 0.97 36.36
C LEU A 49 -10.93 -0.53 36.67
N ALA A 50 -9.97 -1.28 36.13
CA ALA A 50 -9.88 -2.72 36.33
C ALA A 50 -8.54 -3.13 36.92
N TRP A 51 -8.56 -4.02 37.92
CA TRP A 51 -7.40 -4.71 38.45
C TRP A 51 -7.34 -6.13 37.85
N ASN A 52 -6.20 -6.52 37.28
CA ASN A 52 -5.98 -7.83 36.68
C ASN A 52 -4.57 -8.34 37.02
N ALA A 53 -4.34 -8.67 38.29
CA ALA A 53 -3.05 -9.12 38.80
C ALA A 53 -3.21 -10.30 39.78
N PRO A 54 -2.21 -11.19 39.92
CA PRO A 54 -2.28 -12.42 40.70
C PRO A 54 -2.05 -12.18 42.21
N THR A 55 -2.68 -11.15 42.78
CA THR A 55 -2.44 -10.67 44.15
C THR A 55 -3.26 -11.36 45.24
N GLN A 56 -3.97 -12.44 44.92
CA GLN A 56 -4.90 -13.11 45.83
C GLN A 56 -4.17 -13.77 47.02
N GLU A 57 -2.91 -14.14 46.85
CA GLU A 57 -2.05 -14.71 47.90
C GLU A 57 -1.67 -13.72 49.01
N CYS A 58 -1.76 -12.40 48.78
CA CYS A 58 -1.32 -11.39 49.76
C CYS A 58 -2.03 -11.52 51.11
N ALA A 59 -3.34 -11.79 51.11
CA ALA A 59 -4.11 -11.95 52.34
C ALA A 59 -3.82 -13.29 53.07
N PRO A 60 -4.01 -14.49 52.48
CA PRO A 60 -3.82 -15.76 53.18
C PRO A 60 -2.36 -16.07 53.51
N ARG A 61 -1.42 -15.72 52.62
CA ARG A 61 0.00 -16.10 52.76
C ARG A 61 0.82 -15.07 53.51
N HIS A 62 0.56 -13.78 53.27
CA HIS A 62 1.38 -12.67 53.79
C HIS A 62 0.67 -11.78 54.80
N ARG A 63 -0.61 -12.05 55.11
CA ARG A 63 -1.49 -11.28 56.02
C ARG A 63 -1.73 -9.82 55.61
N VAL A 64 -1.60 -9.50 54.32
CA VAL A 64 -1.84 -8.15 53.77
C VAL A 64 -3.05 -8.18 52.85
N THR A 65 -4.16 -7.57 53.27
CA THR A 65 -5.34 -7.39 52.41
C THR A 65 -5.17 -6.11 51.60
N LEU A 66 -5.09 -6.22 50.27
CA LEU A 66 -5.01 -5.05 49.39
C LEU A 66 -6.37 -4.31 49.34
N SER A 67 -6.38 -3.01 49.58
CA SER A 67 -7.56 -2.18 49.28
C SER A 67 -7.68 -2.00 47.76
N LEU A 68 -8.70 -2.64 47.18
CA LEU A 68 -9.03 -2.60 45.76
C LEU A 68 -10.41 -1.94 45.50
N ASP A 69 -10.95 -1.25 46.50
CA ASP A 69 -12.27 -0.60 46.50
C ASP A 69 -12.48 0.42 45.37
N GLN A 70 -11.39 0.89 44.77
CA GLN A 70 -11.36 1.89 43.71
C GLN A 70 -11.51 1.30 42.29
N PHE A 71 -11.59 -0.03 42.15
CA PHE A 71 -11.70 -0.72 40.87
C PHE A 71 -13.12 -1.25 40.63
N ASP A 72 -13.66 -0.98 39.44
CA ASP A 72 -14.96 -1.46 38.95
C ASP A 72 -14.96 -2.96 38.60
N ILE A 73 -13.77 -3.51 38.39
CA ILE A 73 -13.51 -4.94 38.14
C ILE A 73 -12.24 -5.33 38.90
N VAL A 74 -12.33 -6.35 39.75
CA VAL A 74 -11.17 -7.02 40.33
C VAL A 74 -11.11 -8.44 39.77
N ALA A 75 -10.02 -8.75 39.07
CA ALA A 75 -9.78 -10.01 38.40
C ALA A 75 -8.35 -10.53 38.65
N SER A 76 -8.14 -11.80 38.33
CA SER A 76 -6.84 -12.49 38.37
C SER A 76 -6.53 -13.14 37.02
N PRO A 77 -5.27 -13.05 36.53
CA PRO A 77 -4.79 -13.83 35.40
C PRO A 77 -4.51 -15.30 35.76
N ASN A 78 -4.57 -15.69 37.05
CA ASN A 78 -4.33 -17.06 37.50
C ASN A 78 -5.41 -18.03 37.00
N GLU A 79 -4.99 -19.24 36.62
CA GLU A 79 -5.84 -20.20 35.89
C GLU A 79 -7.06 -20.71 36.69
N GLY A 80 -6.96 -20.74 38.01
CA GLY A 80 -8.06 -21.16 38.90
C GLY A 80 -9.22 -20.16 39.02
N PHE A 81 -9.08 -18.94 38.49
CA PHE A 81 -10.07 -17.87 38.64
C PHE A 81 -10.94 -17.75 37.38
N VAL A 82 -12.23 -18.02 37.55
CA VAL A 82 -13.23 -18.12 36.48
C VAL A 82 -14.46 -17.26 36.82
N ARG A 83 -15.38 -17.05 35.85
CA ARG A 83 -16.57 -16.18 36.00
C ARG A 83 -16.21 -14.73 36.36
N GLN A 84 -15.17 -14.19 35.74
CA GLN A 84 -14.64 -12.86 35.99
C GLN A 84 -15.10 -11.84 34.94
N ASN A 85 -15.46 -10.62 35.34
CA ASN A 85 -15.90 -9.55 34.41
C ASN A 85 -14.78 -9.03 33.49
N LEU A 86 -13.53 -9.42 33.76
CA LEU A 86 -12.40 -9.33 32.84
C LEU A 86 -11.75 -10.72 32.80
N THR A 87 -11.68 -11.32 31.61
CA THR A 87 -11.02 -12.60 31.37
C THR A 87 -9.88 -12.42 30.37
N ILE A 88 -8.68 -12.92 30.71
CA ILE A 88 -7.51 -12.93 29.81
C ILE A 88 -7.16 -14.37 29.39
N PHE A 89 -7.12 -14.58 28.09
CA PHE A 89 -6.84 -15.87 27.44
C PHE A 89 -5.39 -15.89 26.94
N TYR A 90 -4.48 -16.34 27.79
CA TYR A 90 -3.13 -16.74 27.37
C TYR A 90 -3.18 -17.88 26.34
N LYS A 91 -2.08 -18.06 25.61
CA LYS A 91 -1.97 -18.95 24.43
C LYS A 91 -2.52 -20.38 24.58
N GLU A 92 -2.41 -21.02 25.74
CA GLU A 92 -2.93 -22.38 25.97
C GLU A 92 -4.43 -22.42 26.35
N ARG A 93 -5.08 -21.27 26.54
CA ARG A 93 -6.42 -21.16 27.17
C ARG A 93 -7.59 -20.98 26.20
N LEU A 94 -7.35 -20.79 24.90
CA LEU A 94 -8.38 -20.55 23.89
C LEU A 94 -8.04 -21.30 22.59
N GLY A 95 -8.58 -22.51 22.46
CA GLY A 95 -8.31 -23.38 21.31
C GLY A 95 -6.86 -23.87 21.24
N LEU A 96 -6.46 -24.35 20.07
CA LEU A 96 -5.11 -24.82 19.77
C LEU A 96 -4.30 -23.73 19.05
N TYR A 97 -3.77 -22.74 19.77
CA TYR A 97 -2.94 -21.69 19.15
C TYR A 97 -1.56 -22.25 18.73
N PRO A 98 -1.08 -22.02 17.50
CA PRO A 98 0.24 -22.48 17.04
C PRO A 98 1.36 -21.57 17.51
N TYR A 99 2.40 -22.13 18.12
CA TYR A 99 3.61 -21.40 18.52
C TYR A 99 4.84 -22.30 18.61
N TYR A 100 6.02 -21.69 18.66
CA TYR A 100 7.28 -22.36 18.99
C TYR A 100 7.68 -22.13 20.44
N GLU A 101 8.13 -23.19 21.12
CA GLU A 101 8.78 -23.08 22.42
C GLU A 101 10.21 -22.52 22.31
N ARG A 102 10.82 -22.16 23.44
CA ARG A 102 12.21 -21.63 23.48
C ARG A 102 13.25 -22.61 22.92
N GLY A 103 12.96 -23.92 22.91
CA GLY A 103 13.80 -24.95 22.28
C GLY A 103 13.58 -25.13 20.78
N GLY A 104 12.64 -24.39 20.16
CA GLY A 104 12.25 -24.58 18.77
C GLY A 104 11.24 -25.71 18.52
N THR A 105 10.71 -26.34 19.59
CA THR A 105 9.62 -27.32 19.52
C THR A 105 8.36 -26.67 18.93
N ALA A 106 7.72 -27.32 17.96
CA ALA A 106 6.46 -26.87 17.38
C ALA A 106 5.26 -27.33 18.22
N VAL A 107 4.46 -26.39 18.72
CA VAL A 107 3.19 -26.68 19.41
C VAL A 107 2.04 -26.34 18.48
N ASN A 108 1.04 -27.24 18.38
CA ASN A 108 -0.10 -27.13 17.45
C ASN A 108 0.30 -26.86 15.98
N GLY A 109 1.42 -27.44 15.54
CA GLY A 109 2.02 -27.22 14.21
C GLY A 109 3.02 -26.06 14.13
N GLY A 110 3.11 -25.21 15.15
CA GLY A 110 4.08 -24.11 15.28
C GLY A 110 3.86 -22.90 14.37
N LEU A 111 3.29 -23.10 13.18
CA LEU A 111 2.96 -22.08 12.19
C LEU A 111 1.44 -22.01 11.95
N PRO A 112 0.85 -20.82 11.74
CA PRO A 112 -0.58 -20.70 11.44
C PRO A 112 -0.99 -21.41 10.14
N GLN A 113 -0.08 -21.52 9.16
CA GLN A 113 -0.31 -22.28 7.91
C GLN A 113 -0.10 -23.81 8.03
N LEU A 114 0.29 -24.31 9.21
CA LEU A 114 0.35 -25.76 9.53
C LEU A 114 -0.70 -26.18 10.58
N ALA A 115 -1.40 -25.22 11.19
CA ALA A 115 -2.35 -25.47 12.27
C ALA A 115 -3.72 -25.86 11.72
N SER A 116 -4.32 -26.92 12.27
CA SER A 116 -5.70 -27.29 11.94
C SER A 116 -6.68 -26.33 12.61
N LEU A 117 -7.22 -25.41 11.81
CA LEU A 117 -8.19 -24.42 12.26
C LEU A 117 -9.50 -25.07 12.75
N THR A 118 -9.87 -26.25 12.23
CA THR A 118 -11.01 -27.04 12.73
C THR A 118 -10.75 -27.55 14.15
N GLN A 119 -9.60 -28.19 14.39
CA GLN A 119 -9.23 -28.68 15.73
C GLN A 119 -9.05 -27.53 16.74
N HIS A 120 -8.63 -26.36 16.26
CA HIS A 120 -8.62 -25.14 17.06
C HIS A 120 -10.03 -24.80 17.57
N TYR A 121 -11.05 -24.78 16.70
CA TYR A 121 -12.44 -24.54 17.11
C TYR A 121 -13.03 -25.64 17.97
N GLU A 122 -12.76 -26.91 17.68
CA GLU A 122 -13.23 -28.03 18.51
C GLU A 122 -12.77 -27.90 19.96
N LYS A 123 -11.59 -27.34 20.19
CA LYS A 123 -11.02 -27.09 21.53
C LYS A 123 -11.44 -25.74 22.16
N MET A 124 -11.90 -24.75 21.38
CA MET A 124 -12.28 -23.43 21.91
C MET A 124 -13.43 -23.44 22.94
N PRO A 125 -14.54 -24.18 22.75
CA PRO A 125 -15.65 -24.23 23.70
C PRO A 125 -15.24 -24.64 25.11
N GLU A 126 -14.23 -25.52 25.27
CA GLU A 126 -13.74 -25.96 26.58
C GLU A 126 -13.14 -24.78 27.37
N GLY A 127 -12.27 -23.99 26.73
CA GLY A 127 -11.70 -22.78 27.33
C GLY A 127 -12.77 -21.73 27.62
N LEU A 128 -13.67 -21.47 26.67
CA LEU A 128 -14.76 -20.51 26.84
C LEU A 128 -15.72 -20.92 27.96
N GLN A 129 -16.08 -22.21 28.07
CA GLN A 129 -16.97 -22.72 29.10
C GLN A 129 -16.31 -22.77 30.48
N LYS A 130 -14.98 -22.95 30.55
CA LYS A 130 -14.19 -22.84 31.79
C LYS A 130 -14.20 -21.42 32.34
N TYR A 131 -13.77 -20.43 31.56
CA TYR A 131 -13.55 -19.06 32.08
C TYR A 131 -14.82 -18.19 32.03
N ILE A 132 -15.60 -18.24 30.95
CA ILE A 132 -16.81 -17.43 30.72
C ILE A 132 -18.01 -18.38 30.58
N ARG A 133 -18.41 -19.04 31.68
CA ARG A 133 -19.40 -20.13 31.67
C ARG A 133 -20.78 -19.74 31.10
N GLU A 134 -21.27 -18.54 31.41
CA GLU A 134 -22.61 -18.09 31.03
C GLU A 134 -22.57 -17.35 29.68
N PRO A 135 -23.37 -17.73 28.65
CA PRO A 135 -23.32 -17.09 27.33
C PRO A 135 -23.62 -15.58 27.33
N GLU A 136 -24.59 -15.18 28.15
CA GLU A 136 -25.07 -13.79 28.28
C GLU A 136 -24.15 -12.89 29.12
N ALA A 137 -23.05 -13.42 29.68
CA ALA A 137 -22.15 -12.65 30.54
C ALA A 137 -21.59 -11.41 29.81
N LYS A 138 -21.64 -10.26 30.49
CA LYS A 138 -21.04 -9.00 30.03
C LYS A 138 -19.69 -8.79 30.71
N GLY A 139 -18.68 -8.42 29.94
CA GLY A 139 -17.30 -8.34 30.42
C GLY A 139 -16.31 -7.99 29.32
N LEU A 140 -15.03 -7.92 29.69
CA LEU A 140 -13.90 -7.76 28.77
C LEU A 140 -13.25 -9.12 28.53
N ALA A 141 -13.07 -9.50 27.26
CA ALA A 141 -12.50 -10.77 26.86
C ALA A 141 -11.25 -10.53 26.00
N VAL A 142 -10.08 -10.68 26.63
CA VAL A 142 -8.80 -10.27 26.06
C VAL A 142 -8.00 -11.50 25.62
N ILE A 143 -7.70 -11.60 24.33
CA ILE A 143 -6.87 -12.68 23.78
C ILE A 143 -5.40 -12.26 23.83
N ASP A 144 -4.58 -12.99 24.58
CA ASP A 144 -3.17 -12.68 24.82
C ASP A 144 -2.26 -13.64 24.03
N TRP A 145 -2.13 -13.33 22.73
CA TRP A 145 -1.37 -14.10 21.75
C TRP A 145 -0.11 -13.34 21.33
N GLU A 146 0.87 -13.38 22.22
CA GLU A 146 2.14 -12.65 22.11
C GLU A 146 3.15 -13.28 21.13
N GLU A 147 2.99 -14.51 20.67
CA GLU A 147 4.12 -15.29 20.15
C GLU A 147 4.55 -14.95 18.72
N TRP A 148 3.60 -14.74 17.80
CA TRP A 148 3.85 -14.17 16.47
C TRP A 148 3.02 -12.88 16.25
N ARG A 149 3.22 -12.22 15.11
CA ARG A 149 2.42 -11.07 14.65
C ARG A 149 1.87 -11.37 13.25
N PRO A 150 0.65 -10.92 12.90
CA PRO A 150 0.01 -11.29 11.64
C PRO A 150 0.68 -10.71 10.39
N LEU A 151 1.50 -9.67 10.54
CA LEU A 151 2.37 -9.17 9.48
C LEU A 151 3.76 -9.79 9.60
N TRP A 152 4.24 -10.40 8.53
CA TRP A 152 5.55 -11.04 8.38
C TRP A 152 6.69 -10.14 8.87
N ILE A 153 6.67 -8.87 8.45
CA ILE A 153 7.72 -7.91 8.79
C ILE A 153 7.79 -7.57 10.29
N ARG A 154 6.70 -7.81 11.05
CA ARG A 154 6.65 -7.63 12.52
C ARG A 154 7.12 -8.88 13.31
N ASN A 155 7.59 -9.93 12.63
CA ASN A 155 8.20 -11.11 13.24
C ASN A 155 9.74 -11.04 13.17
N TRP A 156 10.34 -10.22 14.04
CA TRP A 156 11.78 -9.99 14.17
C TRP A 156 12.31 -10.42 15.54
N ASP A 157 13.63 -10.30 15.76
CA ASP A 157 14.37 -10.86 16.90
C ASP A 157 13.97 -12.35 17.16
N ILE A 158 13.55 -12.68 18.38
CA ILE A 158 13.12 -14.04 18.77
C ILE A 158 11.94 -14.59 17.95
N LYS A 159 11.23 -13.73 17.21
CA LYS A 159 10.10 -14.12 16.34
C LYS A 159 10.53 -14.42 14.90
N ASP A 160 11.79 -14.23 14.55
CA ASP A 160 12.31 -14.61 13.22
C ASP A 160 12.21 -16.13 12.96
N ILE A 161 12.12 -16.95 14.02
CA ILE A 161 11.82 -18.39 13.92
C ILE A 161 10.56 -18.68 13.08
N TYR A 162 9.50 -17.86 13.18
CA TYR A 162 8.28 -18.03 12.38
C TYR A 162 8.55 -17.79 10.89
N ARG A 163 9.41 -16.82 10.55
CA ARG A 163 9.81 -16.56 9.16
C ARG A 163 10.70 -17.68 8.62
N ASN A 164 11.67 -18.12 9.42
CA ASN A 164 12.62 -19.17 9.03
C ASN A 164 11.91 -20.51 8.82
N LYS A 165 11.07 -20.93 9.77
CA LYS A 165 10.27 -22.16 9.66
C LYS A 165 9.25 -22.11 8.51
N SER A 166 8.68 -20.94 8.21
CA SER A 166 7.84 -20.76 7.01
C SER A 166 8.62 -20.99 5.72
N ARG A 167 9.85 -20.45 5.61
CA ARG A 167 10.73 -20.69 4.45
C ARG A 167 11.17 -22.16 4.35
N GLU A 168 11.56 -22.78 5.46
CA GLU A 168 11.89 -24.22 5.52
C GLU A 168 10.73 -25.10 5.00
N MET A 169 9.50 -24.80 5.43
CA MET A 169 8.31 -25.52 4.99
C MET A 169 8.05 -25.35 3.49
N VAL A 170 8.11 -24.13 2.94
CA VAL A 170 7.89 -23.89 1.50
C VAL A 170 9.02 -24.50 0.65
N ALA A 171 10.28 -24.44 1.10
CA ALA A 171 11.40 -25.09 0.43
C ALA A 171 11.27 -26.63 0.44
N LYS A 172 10.80 -27.22 1.55
CA LYS A 172 10.54 -28.66 1.63
C LYS A 172 9.40 -29.11 0.71
N LYS A 173 8.35 -28.29 0.55
CA LYS A 173 7.28 -28.52 -0.46
C LYS A 173 7.83 -28.41 -1.89
N ASN A 174 8.76 -27.48 -2.15
CA ASN A 174 9.23 -27.12 -3.49
C ASN A 174 10.77 -27.13 -3.62
N PRO A 175 11.45 -28.30 -3.63
CA PRO A 175 12.93 -28.37 -3.57
C PRO A 175 13.69 -27.78 -4.76
N LYS A 176 12.98 -27.38 -5.83
CA LYS A 176 13.55 -26.77 -7.04
C LYS A 176 13.41 -25.24 -7.10
N TRP A 177 12.75 -24.61 -6.12
CA TRP A 177 12.53 -23.16 -6.10
C TRP A 177 13.72 -22.38 -5.56
N THR A 178 13.90 -21.16 -6.05
CA THR A 178 14.94 -20.25 -5.55
C THR A 178 14.60 -19.73 -4.15
N PRO A 179 15.60 -19.30 -3.35
CA PRO A 179 15.35 -18.69 -2.03
C PRO A 179 14.42 -17.47 -2.07
N GLU A 180 14.38 -16.73 -3.19
CA GLU A 180 13.47 -15.60 -3.38
C GLU A 180 12.01 -16.05 -3.59
N GLN A 181 11.78 -17.06 -4.43
CA GLN A 181 10.46 -17.68 -4.63
C GLN A 181 9.94 -18.28 -3.31
N VAL A 182 10.79 -19.03 -2.61
CA VAL A 182 10.52 -19.55 -1.27
C VAL A 182 10.20 -18.41 -0.30
N GLY A 183 10.96 -17.31 -0.31
CA GLY A 183 10.75 -16.15 0.55
C GLY A 183 9.40 -15.46 0.32
N LYS A 184 9.04 -15.21 -0.94
CA LYS A 184 7.77 -14.57 -1.33
C LYS A 184 6.56 -15.44 -0.95
N VAL A 185 6.59 -16.72 -1.29
CA VAL A 185 5.47 -17.64 -0.98
C VAL A 185 5.40 -17.95 0.53
N ALA A 186 6.52 -18.05 1.24
CA ALA A 186 6.51 -18.22 2.69
C ALA A 186 5.92 -17.02 3.43
N GLN A 187 6.16 -15.80 2.94
CA GLN A 187 5.47 -14.60 3.44
C GLN A 187 3.96 -14.69 3.17
N GLN A 188 3.55 -14.95 1.93
CA GLN A 188 2.14 -15.01 1.55
C GLN A 188 1.36 -16.09 2.30
N GLU A 189 1.86 -17.34 2.35
CA GLU A 189 1.23 -18.43 3.12
C GLU A 189 1.10 -18.08 4.62
N PHE A 190 2.13 -17.46 5.21
CA PHE A 190 2.12 -17.05 6.61
C PHE A 190 1.11 -15.91 6.88
N GLU A 191 1.16 -14.81 6.13
CA GLU A 191 0.29 -13.64 6.38
C GLU A 191 -1.19 -13.95 6.13
N LEU A 192 -1.50 -14.72 5.07
CA LEU A 192 -2.87 -15.18 4.79
C LEU A 192 -3.39 -16.10 5.90
N SER A 193 -2.57 -17.05 6.36
CA SER A 193 -2.98 -18.00 7.39
C SER A 193 -3.06 -17.35 8.78
N ALA A 194 -2.11 -16.47 9.12
CA ALA A 194 -2.13 -15.70 10.35
C ALA A 194 -3.37 -14.77 10.43
N ARG A 195 -3.72 -14.12 9.31
CA ARG A 195 -4.97 -13.36 9.16
C ARG A 195 -6.19 -14.24 9.39
N LYS A 196 -6.29 -15.37 8.67
CA LYS A 196 -7.43 -16.30 8.81
C LYS A 196 -7.57 -16.83 10.23
N PHE A 197 -6.46 -17.21 10.86
CA PHE A 197 -6.45 -17.76 12.22
C PHE A 197 -6.95 -16.73 13.25
N MET A 198 -6.39 -15.51 13.26
CA MET A 198 -6.82 -14.47 14.21
C MET A 198 -8.26 -13.99 13.96
N LEU A 199 -8.64 -13.78 12.70
CA LEU A 199 -9.96 -13.27 12.34
C LEU A 199 -11.08 -14.25 12.71
N GLU A 200 -10.93 -15.52 12.32
CA GLU A 200 -12.00 -16.50 12.49
C GLU A 200 -12.09 -17.03 13.94
N THR A 201 -10.97 -17.09 14.68
CA THR A 201 -10.99 -17.27 16.15
C THR A 201 -11.84 -16.18 16.81
N LEU A 202 -11.63 -14.91 16.42
CA LEU A 202 -12.34 -13.77 17.00
C LEU A 202 -13.83 -13.81 16.68
N LYS A 203 -14.22 -14.16 15.45
CA LYS A 203 -15.62 -14.41 15.06
C LYS A 203 -16.25 -15.53 15.88
N PHE A 204 -15.58 -16.69 16.01
CA PHE A 204 -16.12 -17.83 16.72
C PHE A 204 -16.28 -17.55 18.23
N ALA A 205 -15.31 -16.87 18.84
CA ALA A 205 -15.40 -16.40 20.22
C ALA A 205 -16.56 -15.42 20.44
N LYS A 206 -16.75 -14.47 19.53
CA LYS A 206 -17.90 -13.53 19.53
C LYS A 206 -19.23 -14.26 19.38
N ASN A 207 -19.35 -15.21 18.45
CA ASN A 207 -20.59 -15.97 18.24
C ASN A 207 -20.97 -16.80 19.47
N LEU A 208 -19.98 -17.38 20.16
CA LEU A 208 -20.21 -18.13 21.40
C LEU A 208 -20.46 -17.23 22.62
N ARG A 209 -19.99 -15.98 22.63
CA ARG A 209 -20.11 -15.00 23.73
C ARG A 209 -20.35 -13.58 23.19
N PRO A 210 -21.57 -13.27 22.68
CA PRO A 210 -21.83 -12.01 21.98
C PRO A 210 -21.88 -10.77 22.87
N ASN A 211 -22.11 -10.95 24.17
CA ASN A 211 -22.15 -9.88 25.18
C ASN A 211 -20.77 -9.48 25.74
N GLN A 212 -19.70 -10.18 25.34
CA GLN A 212 -18.32 -9.87 25.75
C GLN A 212 -17.65 -8.89 24.79
N LEU A 213 -16.82 -8.00 25.34
CA LEU A 213 -15.98 -7.09 24.58
C LEU A 213 -14.65 -7.76 24.24
N TRP A 214 -14.65 -8.44 23.10
CA TRP A 214 -13.53 -9.15 22.49
C TRP A 214 -12.53 -8.25 21.76
N GLY A 215 -11.24 -8.55 21.97
CA GLY A 215 -10.10 -8.00 21.25
C GLY A 215 -8.78 -8.65 21.68
N PHE A 216 -7.67 -8.30 21.04
CA PHE A 216 -6.33 -8.82 21.35
C PHE A 216 -5.54 -7.85 22.23
N TYR A 217 -4.84 -8.36 23.25
CA TYR A 217 -3.87 -7.60 24.04
C TYR A 217 -2.75 -7.03 23.16
N LEU A 218 -2.15 -5.91 23.57
CA LEU A 218 -1.15 -5.11 22.84
C LEU A 218 -1.68 -4.38 21.60
N PHE A 219 -2.69 -4.92 20.90
CA PHE A 219 -3.18 -4.36 19.65
C PHE A 219 -4.15 -3.17 19.85
N PRO A 220 -4.03 -2.07 19.06
CA PRO A 220 -2.97 -1.78 18.11
C PRO A 220 -1.68 -1.28 18.80
N ASP A 221 -0.52 -1.64 18.25
CA ASP A 221 0.77 -1.11 18.71
C ASP A 221 1.24 0.05 17.80
N CYS A 222 1.84 1.06 18.42
CA CYS A 222 2.40 2.26 17.83
C CYS A 222 3.89 2.10 17.47
N TYR A 223 4.58 1.09 18.03
CA TYR A 223 6.00 0.79 17.84
C TYR A 223 6.98 1.95 18.12
N ASN A 224 6.54 2.96 18.88
CA ASN A 224 7.27 4.16 19.32
C ASN A 224 8.33 3.88 20.42
N HIS A 225 9.10 2.80 20.25
CA HIS A 225 10.15 2.35 21.17
C HIS A 225 11.55 2.89 20.80
N ASP A 226 11.62 3.85 19.90
CA ASP A 226 12.83 4.55 19.46
C ASP A 226 13.56 5.26 20.60
N TYR A 227 12.89 5.57 21.72
CA TYR A 227 13.51 6.03 22.98
C TYR A 227 14.62 5.09 23.49
N ARG A 228 14.59 3.79 23.15
CA ARG A 228 15.66 2.82 23.45
C ARG A 228 16.98 3.15 22.74
N SER A 229 16.93 3.97 21.70
CA SER A 229 18.09 4.55 20.99
C SER A 229 18.62 5.81 21.70
N GLY A 230 17.81 6.42 22.58
CA GLY A 230 18.07 7.66 23.30
C GLY A 230 16.88 8.63 23.19
N LEU A 231 16.77 9.56 24.16
CA LEU A 231 15.66 10.52 24.24
C LEU A 231 15.86 11.80 23.39
N LYS A 232 17.07 12.03 22.85
CA LYS A 232 17.37 13.22 22.06
C LYS A 232 16.55 13.23 20.76
N ASN A 233 15.67 14.23 20.62
CA ASN A 233 14.69 14.37 19.54
C ASN A 233 13.57 13.31 19.55
N TYR A 234 13.32 12.63 20.68
CA TYR A 234 12.15 11.76 20.82
C TYR A 234 10.86 12.59 20.73
N THR A 235 9.86 12.07 20.00
CA THR A 235 8.56 12.77 19.82
C THR A 235 7.38 11.95 20.32
N GLY A 236 7.61 10.70 20.73
CA GLY A 236 6.58 9.72 21.05
C GLY A 236 5.72 9.25 19.88
N ARG A 237 5.77 9.90 18.71
CA ARG A 237 4.88 9.61 17.57
C ARG A 237 5.11 8.18 17.05
N CYS A 238 4.03 7.53 16.63
CA CYS A 238 4.13 6.26 15.91
C CYS A 238 4.87 6.50 14.58
N PRO A 239 5.84 5.66 14.18
CA PRO A 239 6.45 5.76 12.86
C PRO A 239 5.38 5.65 11.77
N VAL A 240 5.45 6.49 10.72
CA VAL A 240 4.44 6.53 9.65
C VAL A 240 4.25 5.15 8.99
N VAL A 241 5.35 4.42 8.81
CA VAL A 241 5.36 3.02 8.32
C VAL A 241 4.57 2.07 9.24
N GLU A 242 4.56 2.29 10.55
CA GLU A 242 3.84 1.44 11.50
C GLU A 242 2.35 1.81 11.61
N MET A 243 1.99 3.07 11.35
CA MET A 243 0.59 3.46 11.13
C MET A 243 0.03 2.82 9.85
N ALA A 244 0.78 2.88 8.73
CA ALA A 244 0.37 2.22 7.48
C ALA A 244 0.29 0.69 7.62
N ARG A 245 1.20 0.07 8.40
CA ARG A 245 1.11 -1.35 8.78
C ARG A 245 -0.10 -1.65 9.68
N ASN A 246 -0.53 -0.71 10.50
CA ASN A 246 -1.80 -0.86 11.22
C ASN A 246 -2.99 -0.74 10.27
N ASP A 247 -2.96 0.11 9.25
CA ASP A 247 -4.05 0.23 8.27
C ASP A 247 -4.22 -1.06 7.43
N GLN A 248 -3.12 -1.78 7.14
CA GLN A 248 -3.15 -3.15 6.58
C GLN A 248 -3.88 -4.17 7.48
N LEU A 249 -4.05 -3.88 8.77
CA LEU A 249 -4.79 -4.70 9.74
C LEU A 249 -6.24 -4.25 9.94
N ASN A 250 -6.81 -3.42 9.04
CA ASN A 250 -8.21 -3.02 9.07
C ASN A 250 -9.20 -4.21 9.19
N TRP A 251 -8.86 -5.38 8.64
CA TRP A 251 -9.66 -6.60 8.81
C TRP A 251 -9.78 -7.07 10.27
N LEU A 252 -8.77 -6.81 11.11
CA LEU A 252 -8.78 -7.11 12.54
C LEU A 252 -9.56 -6.05 13.31
N TRP A 253 -9.33 -4.76 12.98
CA TRP A 253 -10.01 -3.63 13.62
C TRP A 253 -11.52 -3.65 13.41
N MET A 254 -11.97 -4.07 12.23
CA MET A 254 -13.38 -4.17 11.90
C MET A 254 -14.10 -5.24 12.75
N GLU A 255 -13.45 -6.38 12.95
CA GLU A 255 -13.99 -7.52 13.71
C GLU A 255 -13.92 -7.29 15.23
N CYS A 256 -12.87 -6.64 15.75
CA CYS A 256 -12.71 -6.32 17.17
C CYS A 256 -13.87 -5.46 17.70
N THR A 257 -14.32 -5.79 18.91
CA THR A 257 -15.40 -5.06 19.61
C THR A 257 -14.87 -4.13 20.70
N ALA A 258 -13.66 -4.37 21.20
CA ALA A 258 -12.87 -3.46 22.01
C ALA A 258 -11.37 -3.59 21.67
N PHE A 259 -10.58 -2.57 21.96
CA PHE A 259 -9.12 -2.56 21.75
C PHE A 259 -8.37 -2.57 23.08
N PHE A 260 -7.21 -3.24 23.13
CA PHE A 260 -6.43 -3.44 24.35
C PHE A 260 -4.94 -3.07 24.20
N PRO A 261 -4.61 -1.83 23.77
CA PRO A 261 -3.23 -1.39 23.61
C PRO A 261 -2.49 -1.33 24.95
N SER A 262 -1.27 -1.85 24.98
CA SER A 262 -0.39 -1.70 26.15
C SER A 262 0.30 -0.34 26.12
N ILE A 263 0.24 0.39 27.23
CA ILE A 263 0.91 1.69 27.46
C ILE A 263 1.97 1.60 28.56
N TYR A 264 2.47 0.40 28.87
CA TYR A 264 3.48 0.18 29.92
C TYR A 264 4.73 1.06 29.68
N ILE A 265 5.16 1.79 30.70
CA ILE A 265 6.37 2.62 30.67
C ILE A 265 7.55 1.92 31.36
N GLY A 266 8.73 2.01 30.76
CA GLY A 266 9.99 1.63 31.41
C GLY A 266 10.56 2.80 32.21
N SER A 267 11.37 2.53 33.23
CA SER A 267 11.90 3.57 34.14
C SER A 267 12.79 4.63 33.46
N VAL A 268 13.32 4.37 32.26
CA VAL A 268 14.00 5.38 31.40
C VAL A 268 13.06 6.51 30.95
N LEU A 269 11.75 6.26 30.92
CA LEU A 269 10.70 7.24 30.63
C LEU A 269 10.01 7.78 31.91
N GLY A 270 10.47 7.35 33.09
CA GLY A 270 9.83 7.68 34.36
C GLY A 270 9.96 9.15 34.71
N SER A 271 8.83 9.78 35.02
CA SER A 271 8.71 11.19 35.41
C SER A 271 9.21 12.19 34.36
N THR A 272 9.31 11.78 33.08
CA THR A 272 9.70 12.67 31.97
C THR A 272 8.52 13.03 31.06
N ASN A 273 8.66 14.13 30.30
CA ASN A 273 7.73 14.45 29.22
C ASN A 273 7.71 13.36 28.13
N ASP A 274 8.82 12.65 27.93
CA ASP A 274 8.92 11.56 26.96
C ASP A 274 8.01 10.38 27.31
N GLY A 275 7.86 10.05 28.60
CA GLY A 275 6.88 9.05 29.06
C GLY A 275 5.45 9.44 28.71
N ARG A 276 5.08 10.71 28.88
CA ARG A 276 3.78 11.25 28.44
C ARG A 276 3.62 11.19 26.92
N LEU A 277 4.64 11.57 26.15
CA LEU A 277 4.59 11.51 24.68
C LEU A 277 4.47 10.07 24.16
N PHE A 278 5.16 9.11 24.81
CA PHE A 278 5.04 7.68 24.51
C PHE A 278 3.60 7.19 24.68
N VAL A 279 2.94 7.51 25.80
CA VAL A 279 1.55 7.11 26.07
C VAL A 279 0.55 7.85 25.17
N ARG A 280 0.65 9.17 25.05
CA ARG A 280 -0.23 10.04 24.25
C ARG A 280 -0.41 9.52 22.82
N ASN A 281 0.69 9.15 22.17
CA ASN A 281 0.63 8.73 20.77
C ASN A 281 0.11 7.29 20.60
N ARG A 282 0.36 6.39 21.56
CA ARG A 282 -0.26 5.04 21.60
C ARG A 282 -1.78 5.14 21.74
N LEU A 283 -2.26 6.04 22.60
CA LEU A 283 -3.68 6.38 22.71
C LEU A 283 -4.26 6.99 21.42
N LYS A 284 -3.58 7.96 20.81
CA LYS A 284 -4.03 8.60 19.56
C LYS A 284 -4.20 7.58 18.42
N GLU A 285 -3.25 6.65 18.27
CA GLU A 285 -3.34 5.59 17.27
C GLU A 285 -4.50 4.61 17.55
N ALA A 286 -4.67 4.20 18.82
CA ALA A 286 -5.79 3.35 19.20
C ALA A 286 -7.16 4.02 18.98
N MET A 287 -7.29 5.32 19.28
CA MET A 287 -8.53 6.09 19.07
C MET A 287 -8.80 6.38 17.58
N ARG A 288 -7.76 6.58 16.77
CA ARG A 288 -7.85 6.66 15.30
C ARG A 288 -8.46 5.38 14.74
N LEU A 289 -7.82 4.25 15.03
CA LEU A 289 -8.22 2.94 14.51
C LEU A 289 -9.57 2.45 15.06
N ALA A 290 -9.91 2.80 16.30
CA ALA A 290 -11.21 2.46 16.90
C ALA A 290 -12.39 3.08 16.15
N SER A 291 -12.14 4.17 15.40
CA SER A 291 -13.15 4.92 14.65
C SER A 291 -13.36 4.42 13.21
N VAL A 292 -12.48 3.55 12.68
CA VAL A 292 -12.47 3.08 11.28
C VAL A 292 -13.73 2.28 10.90
N GLY A 293 -14.12 2.34 9.62
CA GLY A 293 -15.30 1.67 9.06
C GLY A 293 -16.62 2.25 9.57
N ASP A 294 -17.73 1.59 9.28
CA ASP A 294 -19.08 2.08 9.60
C ASP A 294 -19.47 1.90 11.09
N GLY A 295 -20.71 2.28 11.42
CA GLY A 295 -21.33 2.03 12.73
C GLY A 295 -20.79 2.91 13.86
N LEU A 296 -20.35 2.29 14.95
CA LEU A 296 -19.89 2.96 16.18
C LEU A 296 -18.37 2.88 16.32
N ALA A 297 -17.77 3.81 17.07
CA ALA A 297 -16.40 3.70 17.52
C ALA A 297 -16.28 2.59 18.60
N ARG A 298 -15.20 1.80 18.57
CA ARG A 298 -14.94 0.78 19.60
C ARG A 298 -14.49 1.45 20.91
N PRO A 299 -14.88 0.93 22.08
CA PRO A 299 -14.24 1.28 23.35
C PRO A 299 -12.77 0.79 23.37
N VAL A 300 -11.87 1.67 23.80
CA VAL A 300 -10.43 1.38 23.99
C VAL A 300 -10.16 1.25 25.48
N PHE A 301 -9.61 0.11 25.92
CA PHE A 301 -9.21 -0.13 27.31
C PHE A 301 -7.69 -0.29 27.37
N VAL A 302 -6.99 0.68 27.96
CA VAL A 302 -5.53 0.64 27.96
C VAL A 302 -4.99 -0.31 29.02
N TYR A 303 -3.97 -1.08 28.68
CA TYR A 303 -3.21 -1.89 29.64
C TYR A 303 -2.06 -1.05 30.23
N THR A 304 -2.09 -0.86 31.55
CA THR A 304 -1.05 -0.19 32.35
C THR A 304 -0.54 -1.10 33.47
N ARG A 305 0.45 -0.64 34.24
CA ARG A 305 0.97 -1.29 35.45
C ARG A 305 1.05 -0.28 36.61
N PRO A 306 0.96 -0.71 37.87
CA PRO A 306 1.26 0.15 39.03
C PRO A 306 2.77 0.40 39.20
N THR A 307 3.63 -0.36 38.51
CA THR A 307 5.10 -0.26 38.51
C THR A 307 5.65 -0.07 37.09
N TYR A 308 6.91 0.34 36.96
CA TYR A 308 7.61 0.33 35.68
C TYR A 308 7.84 -1.10 35.16
N ILE A 309 8.00 -1.25 33.83
CA ILE A 309 8.33 -2.54 33.20
C ILE A 309 9.56 -3.18 33.87
N ASN A 310 9.45 -4.49 34.18
CA ASN A 310 10.49 -5.34 34.76
C ASN A 310 11.04 -4.89 36.13
N GLN A 311 10.35 -4.00 36.85
CA GLN A 311 10.76 -3.49 38.16
C GLN A 311 9.58 -3.42 39.14
N MET A 312 9.85 -3.57 40.43
CA MET A 312 8.88 -3.32 41.52
C MET A 312 8.72 -1.83 41.86
N THR A 313 9.55 -0.97 41.26
CA THR A 313 9.50 0.48 41.45
C THR A 313 8.14 1.02 40.99
N LEU A 314 7.39 1.59 41.93
CA LEU A 314 6.08 2.20 41.73
C LEU A 314 6.16 3.40 40.76
N LEU A 315 5.07 3.67 40.05
CA LEU A 315 4.96 4.89 39.23
C LEU A 315 4.88 6.14 40.12
N SER A 316 5.45 7.27 39.68
CA SER A 316 5.29 8.54 40.39
C SER A 316 3.92 9.18 40.12
N GLN A 317 3.54 10.21 40.88
CA GLN A 317 2.38 11.04 40.56
C GLN A 317 2.45 11.69 39.16
N THR A 318 3.64 12.08 38.69
CA THR A 318 3.86 12.59 37.32
C THR A 318 3.56 11.51 36.28
N ASP A 319 3.91 10.26 36.59
CA ASP A 319 3.66 9.10 35.73
C ASP A 319 2.19 8.66 35.77
N LEU A 320 1.48 8.80 36.90
CA LEU A 320 0.03 8.60 36.99
C LEU A 320 -0.72 9.62 36.11
N VAL A 321 -0.28 10.87 36.06
CA VAL A 321 -0.78 11.88 35.11
C VAL A 321 -0.45 11.50 33.67
N SER A 322 0.79 11.10 33.41
CA SER A 322 1.29 10.78 32.06
C SER A 322 0.71 9.48 31.47
N THR A 323 0.25 8.55 32.32
CA THR A 323 -0.38 7.28 31.93
C THR A 323 -1.90 7.36 31.98
N ILE A 324 -2.47 7.37 33.19
CA ILE A 324 -3.90 7.29 33.46
C ILE A 324 -4.58 8.62 33.12
N GLY A 325 -4.01 9.75 33.55
CA GLY A 325 -4.56 11.08 33.27
C GLY A 325 -4.67 11.35 31.78
N GLU A 326 -3.62 11.06 31.02
CA GLU A 326 -3.59 11.17 29.56
C GLU A 326 -4.61 10.23 28.89
N SER A 327 -4.78 9.01 29.41
CA SER A 327 -5.77 8.03 28.92
C SER A 327 -7.21 8.51 29.11
N VAL A 328 -7.55 9.01 30.29
CA VAL A 328 -8.91 9.51 30.58
C VAL A 328 -9.18 10.83 29.85
N ALA A 329 -8.19 11.72 29.77
CA ALA A 329 -8.33 12.98 29.02
C ALA A 329 -8.53 12.78 27.51
N LEU A 330 -7.88 11.78 26.90
CA LEU A 330 -8.11 11.41 25.50
C LEU A 330 -9.38 10.56 25.28
N GLY A 331 -10.11 10.21 26.33
CA GLY A 331 -11.40 9.53 26.24
C GLY A 331 -11.31 8.00 26.10
N ALA A 332 -10.33 7.35 26.74
CA ALA A 332 -10.34 5.89 26.88
C ALA A 332 -11.63 5.39 27.57
N ALA A 333 -12.08 4.17 27.26
CA ALA A 333 -13.23 3.54 27.92
C ALA A 333 -12.87 2.93 29.29
N GLY A 334 -11.59 2.65 29.52
CA GLY A 334 -11.10 2.20 30.81
C GLY A 334 -9.59 1.99 30.85
N VAL A 335 -9.10 1.66 32.05
CA VAL A 335 -7.70 1.45 32.37
C VAL A 335 -7.57 0.14 33.14
N ILE A 336 -6.81 -0.81 32.58
CA ILE A 336 -6.58 -2.14 33.12
C ILE A 336 -5.17 -2.18 33.73
N PHE A 337 -5.09 -2.38 35.04
CA PHE A 337 -3.83 -2.57 35.76
C PHE A 337 -3.47 -4.05 35.73
N TRP A 338 -2.47 -4.39 34.92
CA TRP A 338 -1.92 -5.74 34.90
C TRP A 338 -0.73 -5.89 35.86
N GLY A 339 -0.51 -7.13 36.30
CA GLY A 339 0.62 -7.49 37.14
C GLY A 339 1.00 -8.95 37.00
N ASP A 340 2.26 -9.25 37.31
CA ASP A 340 2.79 -10.60 37.40
C ASP A 340 2.96 -11.03 38.88
N THR A 341 3.47 -12.24 39.11
CA THR A 341 3.56 -12.85 40.45
C THR A 341 4.52 -12.13 41.40
N SER A 342 5.37 -11.21 40.93
CA SER A 342 6.23 -10.39 41.80
C SER A 342 5.44 -9.53 42.81
N TYR A 343 4.20 -9.15 42.48
CA TYR A 343 3.33 -8.34 43.34
C TYR A 343 2.87 -9.12 44.60
N ALA A 344 2.92 -10.45 44.58
CA ALA A 344 2.55 -11.33 45.70
C ALA A 344 3.69 -12.24 46.18
N SER A 345 4.92 -12.00 45.72
CA SER A 345 6.08 -12.86 46.06
C SER A 345 6.49 -12.78 47.53
N SER A 346 6.26 -11.63 48.18
CA SER A 346 6.67 -11.38 49.56
C SER A 346 5.69 -10.46 50.29
N SER A 347 5.70 -10.52 51.62
CA SER A 347 4.94 -9.60 52.47
C SER A 347 5.35 -8.14 52.27
N ALA A 348 6.63 -7.88 51.95
CA ALA A 348 7.09 -6.54 51.56
C ALA A 348 6.46 -6.07 50.24
N SER A 349 6.42 -6.92 49.20
CA SER A 349 5.77 -6.62 47.91
C SER A 349 4.29 -6.26 48.11
N CYS A 350 3.56 -7.07 48.89
CA CYS A 350 2.16 -6.84 49.18
C CYS A 350 1.93 -5.56 50.01
N SER A 351 2.79 -5.29 51.00
CA SER A 351 2.66 -4.11 51.89
C SER A 351 2.90 -2.82 51.13
N ILE A 352 3.99 -2.73 50.37
CA ILE A 352 4.32 -1.57 49.52
C ILE A 352 3.19 -1.30 48.50
N LEU A 353 2.63 -2.37 47.91
CA LEU A 353 1.54 -2.23 46.96
C LEU A 353 0.23 -1.80 47.64
N ASN A 354 -0.07 -2.28 48.86
CA ASN A 354 -1.25 -1.84 49.61
C ASN A 354 -1.14 -0.37 50.05
N GLU A 355 0.02 0.06 50.55
CA GLU A 355 0.26 1.46 50.93
C GLU A 355 0.07 2.38 49.72
N TYR A 356 0.66 2.02 48.58
CA TYR A 356 0.48 2.75 47.32
C TYR A 356 -0.98 2.80 46.85
N LEU A 357 -1.72 1.69 47.00
CA LEU A 357 -3.15 1.60 46.69
C LEU A 357 -4.04 2.43 47.63
N GLN A 358 -3.73 2.49 48.93
CA GLN A 358 -4.47 3.28 49.90
C GLN A 358 -4.16 4.79 49.80
N GLU A 359 -2.94 5.14 49.38
CA GLU A 359 -2.47 6.52 49.29
C GLU A 359 -2.36 7.01 47.84
N GLN A 360 -1.17 6.98 47.23
CA GLN A 360 -0.87 7.76 46.02
C GLN A 360 -1.69 7.32 44.79
N LEU A 361 -1.83 6.02 44.55
CA LEU A 361 -2.63 5.50 43.45
C LEU A 361 -4.13 5.62 43.74
N GLY A 362 -4.61 5.23 44.92
CA GLY A 362 -6.03 5.25 45.26
C GLY A 362 -6.66 6.64 45.27
N ARG A 363 -5.93 7.65 45.78
CA ARG A 363 -6.36 9.06 45.73
C ARG A 363 -6.39 9.58 44.29
N TYR A 364 -5.40 9.22 43.48
CA TYR A 364 -5.33 9.65 42.07
C TYR A 364 -6.42 9.01 41.21
N LEU A 365 -6.65 7.71 41.34
CA LEU A 365 -7.70 6.97 40.65
C LEU A 365 -9.09 7.55 40.94
N LEU A 366 -9.36 7.88 42.22
CA LEU A 366 -10.62 8.49 42.62
C LEU A 366 -10.79 9.91 42.09
N ASN A 367 -9.71 10.69 42.05
CA ASN A 367 -9.71 12.03 41.47
C ASN A 367 -10.08 11.99 39.98
N VAL A 368 -9.35 11.20 39.17
CA VAL A 368 -9.52 11.17 37.71
C VAL A 368 -10.84 10.52 37.28
N SER A 369 -11.31 9.48 37.98
CA SER A 369 -12.61 8.85 37.67
C SER A 369 -13.79 9.77 38.02
N THR A 370 -13.78 10.38 39.21
CA THR A 370 -14.83 11.31 39.63
C THR A 370 -14.85 12.55 38.74
N ALA A 371 -13.69 13.08 38.33
CA ALA A 371 -13.63 14.20 37.39
C ALA A 371 -14.22 13.84 36.02
N ALA A 372 -13.99 12.62 35.52
CA ALA A 372 -14.63 12.13 34.29
C ALA A 372 -16.15 11.97 34.44
N GLU A 373 -16.64 11.45 35.58
CA GLU A 373 -18.07 11.39 35.91
C GLU A 373 -18.70 12.78 35.97
N LYS A 374 -18.07 13.76 36.66
CA LYS A 374 -18.55 15.14 36.72
C LYS A 374 -18.55 15.82 35.35
N CYS A 375 -17.53 15.59 34.53
CA CYS A 375 -17.50 16.11 33.15
C CYS A 375 -18.61 15.47 32.30
N SER A 376 -18.82 14.14 32.39
CA SER A 376 -19.94 13.46 31.71
C SER A 376 -21.29 14.04 32.15
N GLN A 377 -21.52 14.21 33.45
CA GLN A 377 -22.75 14.81 34.00
C GLN A 377 -22.97 16.26 33.50
N MET A 378 -21.92 17.09 33.47
CA MET A 378 -22.05 18.54 33.25
C MET A 378 -21.90 18.99 31.78
N VAL A 379 -21.17 18.23 30.95
CA VAL A 379 -20.92 18.51 29.52
C VAL A 379 -21.75 17.59 28.62
N CYS A 380 -21.79 16.29 28.95
CA CYS A 380 -22.53 15.29 28.17
C CYS A 380 -23.96 15.01 28.70
N LYS A 381 -24.41 15.65 29.79
CA LYS A 381 -25.66 15.30 30.51
C LYS A 381 -25.77 13.81 30.87
N SER A 382 -24.65 13.15 31.16
CA SER A 382 -24.53 11.68 31.36
C SER A 382 -24.86 10.81 30.12
N HIS A 383 -24.94 11.39 28.93
CA HIS A 383 -25.26 10.71 27.66
C HIS A 383 -24.01 10.50 26.76
N GLY A 384 -22.81 10.66 27.31
CA GLY A 384 -21.53 10.51 26.59
C GLY A 384 -20.32 10.63 27.53
N ARG A 385 -19.11 10.38 27.00
CA ARG A 385 -17.84 10.64 27.70
C ARG A 385 -17.20 11.95 27.23
N CYS A 386 -16.49 12.60 28.14
CA CYS A 386 -15.62 13.72 27.79
C CYS A 386 -14.33 13.22 27.11
N LEU A 387 -13.89 13.94 26.08
CA LEU A 387 -12.54 13.84 25.51
C LEU A 387 -11.98 15.24 25.22
N ARG A 388 -10.66 15.37 25.26
CA ARG A 388 -9.92 16.60 25.00
C ARG A 388 -10.20 17.11 23.57
N LYS A 389 -10.53 18.39 23.40
CA LYS A 389 -10.83 19.00 22.08
C LYS A 389 -9.63 19.00 21.14
N ILE A 390 -8.46 19.38 21.66
CA ILE A 390 -7.19 19.40 20.95
C ILE A 390 -6.32 18.29 21.56
N PRO A 391 -6.13 17.14 20.88
CA PRO A 391 -5.52 15.96 21.50
C PRO A 391 -4.14 16.18 22.12
N ASP A 392 -3.34 17.09 21.56
CA ASP A 392 -1.97 17.35 22.01
C ASP A 392 -1.84 18.41 23.14
N ASN A 393 -2.94 19.05 23.55
CA ASN A 393 -2.93 19.99 24.68
C ASN A 393 -2.72 19.29 26.03
N GLU A 394 -2.09 19.96 26.99
CA GLU A 394 -1.69 19.38 28.27
C GLU A 394 -2.74 19.58 29.38
N VAL A 395 -4.00 19.28 29.05
CA VAL A 395 -5.17 19.48 29.92
C VAL A 395 -5.80 18.14 30.31
N TYR A 396 -6.26 18.04 31.56
CA TYR A 396 -6.62 16.78 32.22
C TYR A 396 -7.96 16.87 32.96
N LEU A 397 -8.61 15.72 33.13
CA LEU A 397 -9.80 15.61 33.96
C LEU A 397 -9.37 15.31 35.40
N HIS A 398 -9.17 16.37 36.17
CA HIS A 398 -8.88 16.31 37.61
C HIS A 398 -9.88 17.15 38.40
N LEU A 399 -10.17 16.72 39.63
CA LEU A 399 -10.93 17.51 40.60
C LEU A 399 -10.08 18.67 41.12
N SER A 400 -10.66 19.87 41.18
CA SER A 400 -10.01 21.02 41.80
C SER A 400 -9.98 20.88 43.35
N PRO A 401 -8.82 21.09 44.00
CA PRO A 401 -8.70 21.03 45.47
C PRO A 401 -9.36 22.22 46.18
N LEU A 402 -9.83 23.22 45.44
CA LEU A 402 -10.59 24.36 45.98
C LEU A 402 -12.09 24.05 46.13
N THR A 403 -12.59 23.00 45.46
CA THR A 403 -14.02 22.65 45.37
C THR A 403 -14.31 21.23 45.84
N HIS A 404 -13.30 20.37 45.86
CA HIS A 404 -13.39 18.97 46.27
C HIS A 404 -12.31 18.61 47.29
N SER A 405 -12.63 17.71 48.22
CA SER A 405 -11.68 17.10 49.15
C SER A 405 -11.75 15.58 49.05
N ILE A 406 -10.59 14.91 49.16
CA ILE A 406 -10.48 13.46 49.20
C ILE A 406 -10.00 13.05 50.59
N THR A 407 -10.88 12.42 51.36
CA THR A 407 -10.62 12.00 52.74
C THR A 407 -10.71 10.49 52.87
N SER A 408 -9.87 9.90 53.72
CA SER A 408 -10.03 8.51 54.16
C SER A 408 -11.00 8.47 55.33
N GLN A 409 -12.05 7.65 55.24
CA GLN A 409 -13.00 7.38 56.31
C GLN A 409 -13.13 5.87 56.49
N GLY A 410 -12.71 5.35 57.65
CA GLY A 410 -12.72 3.91 57.93
C GLY A 410 -11.85 3.07 56.97
N GLY A 411 -10.75 3.64 56.45
CA GLY A 411 -9.88 2.99 55.48
C GLY A 411 -10.35 3.08 54.01
N ARG A 412 -11.51 3.69 53.73
CA ARG A 412 -12.00 3.93 52.37
C ARG A 412 -11.88 5.41 51.99
N LEU A 413 -11.35 5.67 50.80
CA LEU A 413 -11.24 7.02 50.25
C LEU A 413 -12.60 7.50 49.70
N LYS A 414 -12.98 8.74 50.00
CA LYS A 414 -14.24 9.35 49.57
C LYS A 414 -14.02 10.79 49.09
N VAL A 415 -14.67 11.15 47.98
CA VAL A 415 -14.77 12.55 47.52
C VAL A 415 -15.92 13.25 48.26
N THR A 416 -15.67 14.46 48.73
CA THR A 416 -16.70 15.44 49.10
C THR A 416 -16.51 16.72 48.28
N GLY A 417 -17.58 17.49 48.09
CA GLY A 417 -17.58 18.72 47.26
C GLY A 417 -18.42 18.61 45.99
N VAL A 418 -18.50 19.73 45.25
CA VAL A 418 -19.23 19.86 43.98
C VAL A 418 -18.48 20.82 43.02
N PRO A 419 -18.55 20.63 41.69
CA PRO A 419 -17.79 21.45 40.76
C PRO A 419 -18.14 22.95 40.81
N GLY A 420 -17.13 23.78 41.02
CA GLY A 420 -17.26 25.25 41.00
C GLY A 420 -17.33 25.83 39.59
N GLN A 421 -17.73 27.09 39.44
CA GLN A 421 -17.89 27.74 38.13
C GLN A 421 -16.60 27.70 37.27
N ALA A 422 -15.42 27.86 37.88
CA ALA A 422 -14.14 27.77 37.17
C ALA A 422 -13.86 26.35 36.63
N GLU A 423 -14.27 25.31 37.36
CA GLU A 423 -14.11 23.90 36.99
C GLU A 423 -15.09 23.50 35.88
N LEU A 424 -16.35 23.98 35.97
CA LEU A 424 -17.35 23.87 34.90
C LEU A 424 -16.93 24.62 33.63
N ALA A 425 -16.31 25.79 33.77
CA ALA A 425 -15.73 26.53 32.65
C ALA A 425 -14.54 25.79 32.03
N HIS A 426 -13.64 25.22 32.85
CA HIS A 426 -12.53 24.40 32.36
C HIS A 426 -13.02 23.20 31.53
N PHE A 427 -14.00 22.44 32.04
CA PHE A 427 -14.61 21.33 31.30
C PHE A 427 -15.19 21.78 29.95
N ARG A 428 -16.02 22.84 29.93
CA ARG A 428 -16.66 23.35 28.70
C ARG A 428 -15.65 23.94 27.70
N THR A 429 -14.57 24.54 28.18
CA THR A 429 -13.51 25.12 27.34
C THR A 429 -12.68 24.04 26.66
N HIS A 430 -12.19 23.06 27.42
CA HIS A 430 -11.14 22.13 26.94
C HIS A 430 -11.64 20.76 26.48
N PHE A 431 -12.85 20.35 26.89
CA PHE A 431 -13.41 19.02 26.61
C PHE A 431 -14.68 19.10 25.76
N GLN A 432 -14.88 18.08 24.94
CA GLN A 432 -16.06 17.87 24.10
C GLN A 432 -16.68 16.51 24.41
N CYS A 433 -17.88 16.26 23.91
CA CYS A 433 -18.63 15.04 24.19
C CYS A 433 -18.57 14.03 23.04
N GLN A 434 -18.16 12.79 23.32
CA GLN A 434 -18.46 11.64 22.46
C GLN A 434 -19.71 10.94 23.01
N CYS A 435 -20.82 11.10 22.31
CA CYS A 435 -22.15 10.63 22.74
C CYS A 435 -22.29 9.10 22.63
N TYR A 436 -23.05 8.49 23.53
CA TYR A 436 -23.29 7.04 23.58
C TYR A 436 -24.43 6.60 22.65
N SER A 437 -24.30 5.42 22.06
CA SER A 437 -25.32 4.80 21.21
C SER A 437 -26.65 4.58 21.95
N GLY A 438 -27.78 4.82 21.28
CA GLY A 438 -29.12 4.72 21.87
C GLY A 438 -29.59 6.00 22.58
N THR A 439 -28.75 7.02 22.64
CA THR A 439 -29.16 8.38 23.07
C THR A 439 -29.77 9.13 21.87
N PRO A 440 -30.80 9.97 22.08
CA PRO A 440 -31.54 10.57 20.96
C PRO A 440 -30.73 11.63 20.23
N HIS A 441 -30.11 11.23 19.12
CA HIS A 441 -29.94 12.13 17.97
C HIS A 441 -31.34 12.64 17.58
N SER A 442 -31.50 13.94 17.29
CA SER A 442 -32.85 14.52 17.24
C SER A 442 -33.72 13.84 16.18
N ALA A 443 -34.90 13.34 16.59
CA ALA A 443 -35.94 12.87 15.67
C ALA A 443 -36.55 14.02 14.83
N THR A 444 -36.12 15.25 15.07
CA THR A 444 -36.61 16.51 14.50
C THR A 444 -36.07 16.75 13.08
N LEU A 445 -34.84 16.35 12.77
CA LEU A 445 -34.23 16.56 11.44
C LEU A 445 -34.73 15.60 10.34
N ARG A 446 -35.48 14.55 10.70
CA ARG A 446 -36.16 13.66 9.73
C ARG A 446 -37.67 13.92 9.59
N LYS A 447 -38.21 14.95 10.28
CA LYS A 447 -39.66 15.27 10.30
C LYS A 447 -40.03 16.69 9.83
N LEU A 448 -39.07 17.45 9.29
CA LEU A 448 -39.26 18.80 8.73
C LEU A 448 -39.22 18.85 7.19
N ARG A 449 -39.68 17.79 6.51
CA ARG A 449 -39.91 17.73 5.05
C ARG A 449 -41.29 17.15 4.69
N SER A 450 -42.34 17.58 5.39
CA SER A 450 -43.73 17.19 5.06
C SER A 450 -44.76 18.28 5.41
N LEU A 451 -44.51 19.51 4.94
CA LEU A 451 -45.47 20.63 5.03
C LEU A 451 -45.17 21.66 3.93
N LYS A 452 -45.69 21.40 2.72
CA LYS A 452 -46.01 22.48 1.76
C LYS A 452 -47.41 22.99 2.11
N LEU A 453 -47.62 24.29 2.06
CA LEU A 453 -48.96 24.86 2.18
C LEU A 453 -49.78 24.50 0.93
N PHE A 454 -51.04 24.11 1.16
CA PHE A 454 -52.14 24.42 0.26
C PHE A 454 -53.06 25.42 0.96
N THR A 455 -53.60 26.38 0.20
CA THR A 455 -54.54 27.39 0.69
C THR A 455 -55.70 27.51 -0.29
N ALA A 456 -56.93 27.21 0.14
CA ALA A 456 -58.16 27.81 -0.39
C ALA A 456 -59.41 27.47 0.46
N SER A 457 -60.15 28.52 0.85
CA SER A 457 -61.63 28.63 0.95
C SER A 457 -62.54 27.51 1.47
N ALA A 458 -63.36 27.86 2.48
CA ALA A 458 -64.80 27.53 2.68
C ALA A 458 -65.20 26.04 2.89
N SER A 459 -66.26 25.69 3.66
CA SER A 459 -67.14 26.43 4.58
C SER A 459 -67.74 25.44 5.64
N PRO A 460 -68.43 25.90 6.71
CA PRO A 460 -68.59 25.11 7.94
C PRO A 460 -69.95 24.43 8.15
N GLU A 461 -69.96 23.33 8.92
CA GLU A 461 -71.00 22.77 9.80
C GLU A 461 -70.47 21.42 10.38
N LYS A 462 -70.87 20.82 11.52
CA LYS A 462 -71.58 21.21 12.76
C LYS A 462 -71.46 20.01 13.74
N ASN A 463 -71.24 20.22 15.05
CA ASN A 463 -71.55 19.28 16.17
C ASN A 463 -70.89 17.85 16.13
N SER A 464 -70.93 16.99 17.15
CA SER A 464 -70.82 17.15 18.62
C SER A 464 -70.51 15.76 19.26
N SER A 465 -70.28 15.68 20.58
CA SER A 465 -70.68 14.60 21.54
C SER A 465 -70.86 13.13 21.08
N ASP A 466 -70.45 12.07 21.80
CA ASP A 466 -69.66 11.84 23.04
C ASP A 466 -69.50 10.29 23.21
N PHE A 467 -69.24 9.76 24.43
CA PHE A 467 -69.45 8.37 24.95
C PHE A 467 -69.92 7.22 23.99
N SER A 468 -69.54 5.93 24.13
CA SER A 468 -68.55 5.19 24.94
C SER A 468 -68.68 3.66 24.70
N THR A 469 -67.80 2.88 25.33
CA THR A 469 -67.81 1.41 25.56
C THR A 469 -69.13 0.59 25.49
N LYS A 470 -69.07 -0.55 24.79
CA LYS A 470 -69.48 -1.94 25.22
C LYS A 470 -68.86 -2.93 24.22
N ARG A 471 -68.17 -4.06 24.53
CA ARG A 471 -68.27 -5.16 25.54
C ARG A 471 -69.27 -6.28 25.20
N CYS A 472 -68.73 -7.43 24.76
CA CYS A 472 -69.03 -8.85 25.09
C CYS A 472 -68.19 -9.75 24.14
N ALA A 473 -67.71 -10.97 24.44
CA ALA A 473 -67.73 -11.83 25.64
C ALA A 473 -66.36 -12.56 25.76
N GLN A 474 -65.81 -12.88 26.96
CA GLN A 474 -65.75 -14.23 27.61
C GLN A 474 -65.52 -15.43 26.65
N ALA A 475 -64.59 -16.39 26.85
CA ALA A 475 -63.48 -16.63 27.82
C ALA A 475 -62.56 -17.76 27.24
N TYR A 476 -61.53 -18.41 27.84
CA TYR A 476 -60.87 -18.42 29.18
C TYR A 476 -59.43 -19.05 29.09
N LEU A 477 -58.78 -19.33 30.24
CA LEU A 477 -57.73 -20.35 30.57
C LEU A 477 -56.80 -20.91 29.43
N THR A 478 -55.50 -20.56 29.30
CA THR A 478 -54.25 -20.85 30.10
C THR A 478 -53.42 -22.09 29.69
N GLU A 479 -52.18 -21.83 29.26
CA GLU A 479 -50.92 -22.62 29.27
C GLU A 479 -50.89 -24.17 29.19
N ILE A 480 -50.08 -24.73 28.26
CA ILE A 480 -48.94 -25.66 28.54
C ILE A 480 -48.08 -25.94 27.27
N PHE A 481 -46.93 -26.60 27.46
CA PHE A 481 -45.78 -26.82 26.57
C PHE A 481 -45.84 -28.07 25.64
N VAL A 482 -44.91 -28.11 24.67
CA VAL A 482 -44.23 -29.30 24.05
C VAL A 482 -44.93 -30.11 22.92
N SER A 483 -44.08 -30.52 21.95
CA SER A 483 -44.20 -31.57 20.90
C SER A 483 -45.27 -31.42 19.80
N GLY A 484 -45.13 -32.19 18.71
CA GLY A 484 -46.13 -32.28 17.63
C GLY A 484 -45.58 -32.33 16.20
N GLU A 485 -44.89 -33.42 15.88
CA GLU A 485 -44.30 -33.79 14.58
C GLU A 485 -45.19 -33.72 13.31
N LEU A 486 -44.49 -33.62 12.17
CA LEU A 486 -44.77 -34.22 10.85
C LEU A 486 -45.93 -33.69 9.94
N LEU A 487 -45.49 -33.28 8.74
CA LEU A 487 -46.08 -33.56 7.41
C LEU A 487 -47.54 -33.15 7.12
N HIS A 488 -47.71 -32.24 6.16
CA HIS A 488 -47.97 -32.72 4.80
C HIS A 488 -47.48 -31.76 3.70
N TRP A 489 -47.28 -32.36 2.51
CA TRP A 489 -47.39 -31.87 1.13
C TRP A 489 -47.52 -30.36 0.85
N GLN A 490 -46.79 -29.82 -0.13
CA GLN A 490 -47.01 -29.98 -1.59
C GLN A 490 -48.43 -29.60 -2.05
N SER A 491 -48.64 -28.83 -3.13
CA SER A 491 -47.72 -27.97 -3.90
C SER A 491 -48.52 -27.16 -4.93
N SER A 492 -47.81 -26.26 -5.64
CA SER A 492 -47.94 -26.05 -7.09
C SER A 492 -49.16 -25.31 -7.68
N ASN A 493 -48.83 -24.54 -8.73
CA ASN A 493 -49.60 -24.25 -9.95
C ASN A 493 -50.64 -23.11 -9.98
N LEU A 494 -50.75 -22.31 -11.07
CA LEU A 494 -49.78 -21.99 -12.14
C LEU A 494 -50.31 -20.82 -13.02
N MET A 495 -49.45 -19.88 -13.47
CA MET A 495 -49.60 -19.07 -14.72
C MET A 495 -50.88 -18.19 -14.89
N THR A 496 -51.07 -17.28 -15.87
CA THR A 496 -50.23 -16.62 -16.92
C THR A 496 -50.84 -15.25 -17.29
N ALA A 497 -50.00 -14.32 -17.81
CA ALA A 497 -50.34 -13.29 -18.84
C ALA A 497 -51.41 -12.17 -18.55
N SER A 498 -51.39 -10.96 -19.15
CA SER A 498 -50.32 -10.21 -19.85
C SER A 498 -50.72 -8.73 -20.17
N GLY A 499 -49.93 -7.74 -19.71
CA GLY A 499 -49.82 -6.35 -20.24
C GLY A 499 -51.03 -5.40 -20.11
N PRO A 500 -50.94 -4.13 -20.60
CA PRO A 500 -49.74 -3.39 -21.05
C PRO A 500 -49.60 -1.91 -20.55
N ASN A 501 -48.34 -1.42 -20.56
CA ASN A 501 -47.81 -0.06 -20.81
C ASN A 501 -48.49 1.25 -20.29
N ILE A 502 -47.65 2.12 -19.70
CA ILE A 502 -47.31 3.53 -20.07
C ILE A 502 -46.83 4.32 -18.82
N VAL A 503 -45.79 5.13 -19.00
CA VAL A 503 -45.10 5.94 -17.98
C VAL A 503 -45.26 7.44 -18.29
N HIS A 504 -45.36 8.29 -17.26
CA HIS A 504 -44.64 9.57 -17.08
C HIS A 504 -45.38 10.56 -16.16
N LEU A 505 -44.70 11.06 -15.12
CA LEU A 505 -44.66 12.48 -14.68
C LEU A 505 -43.96 12.63 -13.30
N ASP A 506 -42.64 12.87 -13.27
CA ASP A 506 -42.00 13.46 -12.06
C ASP A 506 -40.64 14.18 -12.29
N GLU A 507 -39.95 13.99 -13.42
CA GLU A 507 -38.57 14.51 -13.59
C GLU A 507 -38.44 16.05 -13.64
N MET A 508 -39.49 16.80 -13.98
CA MET A 508 -39.40 18.25 -14.20
C MET A 508 -39.17 19.10 -12.94
N ASN A 509 -39.19 18.52 -11.73
CA ASN A 509 -38.95 19.25 -10.48
C ASN A 509 -37.47 19.31 -10.04
N PHE A 510 -36.57 18.52 -10.65
CA PHE A 510 -35.20 18.36 -10.12
C PHE A 510 -34.24 19.49 -10.54
N LEU A 511 -34.32 19.99 -11.77
CA LEU A 511 -33.39 21.00 -12.31
C LEU A 511 -33.46 22.36 -11.57
N ARG A 512 -34.66 22.80 -11.18
CA ARG A 512 -34.91 24.19 -10.75
C ARG A 512 -34.20 24.58 -9.44
N ASN A 513 -33.88 23.61 -8.59
CA ASN A 513 -33.20 23.86 -7.31
C ASN A 513 -31.67 23.99 -7.42
N ARG A 514 -31.02 23.38 -8.43
CA ARG A 514 -29.55 23.47 -8.58
C ARG A 514 -29.09 24.87 -8.97
N LEU A 515 -29.84 25.57 -9.84
CA LEU A 515 -29.52 26.94 -10.27
C LEU A 515 -29.50 27.95 -9.11
N VAL A 516 -30.40 27.82 -8.14
CA VAL A 516 -30.45 28.71 -6.95
C VAL A 516 -29.23 28.48 -6.05
N VAL A 517 -28.81 27.22 -5.85
CA VAL A 517 -27.62 26.89 -5.05
C VAL A 517 -26.35 27.38 -5.74
N LEU A 518 -26.22 27.19 -7.06
CA LEU A 518 -25.10 27.73 -7.85
C LEU A 518 -25.02 29.26 -7.78
N GLY A 519 -26.17 29.95 -7.90
CA GLY A 519 -26.24 31.41 -7.77
C GLY A 519 -25.80 31.90 -6.38
N LEU A 520 -26.22 31.23 -5.30
CA LEU A 520 -25.81 31.57 -3.94
C LEU A 520 -24.32 31.31 -3.67
N VAL A 521 -23.75 30.24 -4.24
CA VAL A 521 -22.31 29.94 -4.12
C VAL A 521 -21.47 30.96 -4.90
N LEU A 522 -21.88 31.38 -6.11
CA LEU A 522 -21.23 32.48 -6.82
C LEU A 522 -21.33 33.80 -6.06
N LEU A 523 -22.49 34.12 -5.48
CA LEU A 523 -22.67 35.36 -4.72
C LEU A 523 -21.74 35.39 -3.49
N ALA A 524 -21.59 34.26 -2.81
CA ALA A 524 -20.71 34.12 -1.64
C ALA A 524 -19.21 34.23 -2.00
N THR A 525 -18.76 33.65 -3.12
CA THR A 525 -17.36 33.77 -3.54
C THR A 525 -17.02 35.19 -4.05
N VAL A 526 -17.95 35.85 -4.75
CA VAL A 526 -17.81 37.26 -5.14
C VAL A 526 -17.77 38.18 -3.90
N LEU A 527 -18.62 37.93 -2.90
CA LEU A 527 -18.58 38.66 -1.63
C LEU A 527 -17.26 38.47 -0.88
N LEU A 528 -16.69 37.25 -0.81
CA LEU A 528 -15.37 37.04 -0.22
C LEU A 528 -14.26 37.78 -0.98
N TYR A 529 -14.35 37.88 -2.31
CA TYR A 529 -13.35 38.56 -3.13
C TYR A 529 -13.40 40.09 -3.01
N LEU A 530 -14.59 40.65 -2.76
CA LEU A 530 -14.80 42.09 -2.59
C LEU A 530 -14.57 42.61 -1.16
N LEU A 531 -14.59 41.74 -0.15
CA LEU A 531 -14.47 42.11 1.27
C LEU A 531 -13.04 42.04 1.84
N LEU A 532 -12.00 41.88 1.00
CA LEU A 532 -10.59 41.82 1.46
C LEU A 532 -9.66 42.93 0.90
N PRO A 533 -9.78 44.19 1.37
CA PRO A 533 -8.69 45.16 1.29
C PRO A 533 -7.62 44.93 2.37
N SER A 534 -6.36 45.22 2.02
CA SER A 534 -5.32 45.72 2.95
C SER A 534 -4.74 44.80 4.04
N ILE A 535 -4.17 43.65 3.65
CA ILE A 535 -2.83 43.25 4.17
C ILE A 535 -1.92 42.88 3.00
N ARG A 536 -1.28 43.90 2.42
CA ARG A 536 -0.18 43.78 1.44
C ARG A 536 0.73 45.01 1.48
N GLN A 537 1.73 45.00 2.37
CA GLN A 537 3.07 45.58 2.16
C GLN A 537 3.96 45.23 3.37
N GLY A 538 5.23 44.94 3.10
CA GLY A 538 6.14 44.36 4.10
C GLY A 538 7.32 43.60 3.49
N SER A 539 7.75 44.00 2.29
CA SER A 539 8.94 43.46 1.62
C SER A 539 10.18 44.20 2.09
N MET A 540 11.15 43.48 2.65
CA MET A 540 12.49 44.02 2.90
C MET A 540 13.53 42.93 2.61
N GLU A 541 14.28 43.12 1.54
CA GLU A 541 15.32 42.20 1.09
C GLU A 541 16.61 42.38 1.90
N PRO A 542 17.37 41.31 2.16
CA PRO A 542 18.82 41.37 2.30
C PRO A 542 19.45 41.43 0.91
N SER A 543 20.01 42.59 0.57
CA SER A 543 20.57 42.98 -0.73
C SER A 543 21.47 41.96 -1.46
N LEU A 544 21.38 41.96 -2.80
CA LEU A 544 22.37 41.36 -3.71
C LEU A 544 23.69 42.16 -3.72
N GLU A 545 24.42 42.16 -2.61
CA GLU A 545 25.78 42.76 -2.57
C GLU A 545 26.81 42.00 -1.73
N ALA A 546 26.37 41.08 -0.85
CA ALA A 546 27.25 40.29 0.01
C ALA A 546 27.89 39.03 -0.64
N GLN A 547 27.89 38.91 -1.98
CA GLN A 547 28.33 37.69 -2.67
C GLN A 547 29.27 37.92 -3.88
N ARG A 548 30.01 39.05 -3.90
CA ARG A 548 31.21 39.23 -4.74
C ARG A 548 32.42 39.51 -3.83
N MET A 549 33.55 38.83 -4.14
CA MET A 549 34.80 38.79 -3.35
C MET A 549 34.65 38.11 -1.97
N GLY A 550 35.28 36.98 -1.65
CA GLY A 550 36.09 36.00 -2.40
C GLY A 550 36.12 34.68 -1.58
N LEU A 551 36.59 33.53 -2.05
CA LEU A 551 37.65 33.23 -3.02
C LEU A 551 37.26 32.07 -3.97
N MET A 552 38.12 31.80 -4.95
CA MET A 552 37.86 30.92 -6.09
C MET A 552 37.85 29.42 -5.77
N ALA A 553 36.88 28.71 -6.34
CA ALA A 553 37.01 27.31 -6.74
C ALA A 553 36.32 27.12 -8.11
N THR A 554 37.05 26.72 -9.14
CA THR A 554 36.49 26.44 -10.47
C THR A 554 35.73 25.11 -10.48
N PRO A 555 34.62 24.98 -11.22
CA PRO A 555 33.99 23.67 -11.44
C PRO A 555 34.98 22.75 -12.17
N PRO A 556 35.15 21.48 -11.74
CA PRO A 556 36.01 20.52 -12.45
C PRO A 556 35.49 20.21 -13.85
N LEU A 557 36.40 19.93 -14.79
CA LEU A 557 36.05 19.36 -16.08
C LEU A 557 35.44 17.95 -15.92
N PRO A 558 34.63 17.48 -16.88
CA PRO A 558 34.19 16.08 -16.94
C PRO A 558 35.39 15.13 -16.94
N LEU A 559 35.34 14.09 -16.10
CA LEU A 559 36.36 13.04 -16.10
C LEU A 559 36.30 12.23 -17.41
N PRO A 560 37.46 11.88 -18.01
CA PRO A 560 37.49 11.10 -19.25
C PRO A 560 37.01 9.66 -19.01
N THR A 561 36.29 9.11 -19.98
CA THR A 561 35.76 7.74 -19.96
C THR A 561 36.87 6.71 -20.21
N ILE A 562 37.63 6.38 -19.16
CA ILE A 562 38.62 5.31 -19.17
C ILE A 562 37.94 4.00 -18.78
N ASN A 563 37.89 3.02 -19.70
CA ASN A 563 37.27 1.72 -19.45
C ASN A 563 38.10 0.88 -18.46
N VAL A 564 37.64 0.80 -17.21
CA VAL A 564 38.20 -0.09 -16.19
C VAL A 564 37.71 -1.53 -16.42
N SER A 565 38.64 -2.47 -16.55
CA SER A 565 38.32 -3.90 -16.57
C SER A 565 38.08 -4.41 -15.15
N ILE A 566 36.89 -4.94 -14.88
CA ILE A 566 36.53 -5.59 -13.62
C ILE A 566 36.63 -7.11 -13.81
N ARG A 567 37.43 -7.75 -12.97
CA ARG A 567 37.65 -9.20 -12.92
C ARG A 567 36.70 -9.83 -11.91
N THR A 568 36.47 -11.14 -12.04
CA THR A 568 35.66 -11.91 -11.09
C THR A 568 36.41 -13.16 -10.66
N GLY A 569 36.38 -13.50 -9.37
CA GLY A 569 37.02 -14.68 -8.81
C GLY A 569 36.13 -15.41 -7.81
N GLN A 570 36.54 -16.63 -7.45
CA GLN A 570 35.91 -17.42 -6.40
C GLN A 570 37.00 -18.06 -5.52
N LEU A 571 36.90 -17.88 -4.21
CA LEU A 571 37.82 -18.44 -3.22
C LEU A 571 37.26 -19.74 -2.63
N PRO A 572 38.07 -20.80 -2.52
CA PRO A 572 37.66 -22.05 -1.87
C PRO A 572 37.52 -21.89 -0.35
N GLY A 573 36.75 -22.81 0.26
CA GLY A 573 36.49 -22.89 1.70
C GLY A 573 35.00 -23.15 1.98
N ASP A 574 34.61 -23.11 3.26
CA ASP A 574 33.21 -23.11 3.69
C ASP A 574 32.84 -21.72 4.27
N PRO A 575 31.84 -21.02 3.70
CA PRO A 575 31.37 -21.15 2.32
C PRO A 575 32.45 -20.71 1.32
N PRO A 576 32.41 -21.15 0.05
CA PRO A 576 33.21 -20.55 -1.01
C PRO A 576 32.72 -19.12 -1.27
N LEU A 577 33.65 -18.19 -1.52
CA LEU A 577 33.34 -16.76 -1.62
C LEU A 577 33.55 -16.25 -3.04
N PHE A 578 32.50 -15.74 -3.68
CA PHE A 578 32.62 -15.01 -4.94
C PHE A 578 32.99 -13.54 -4.68
N PHE A 579 33.81 -12.97 -5.56
CA PHE A 579 34.18 -11.56 -5.50
C PHE A 579 34.47 -10.95 -6.88
N ARG A 580 34.50 -9.62 -6.90
CA ARG A 580 34.87 -8.79 -8.03
C ARG A 580 36.11 -7.96 -7.67
N GLU A 581 36.99 -7.77 -8.64
CA GLU A 581 38.22 -6.99 -8.49
C GLU A 581 38.31 -5.92 -9.58
N ALA A 582 38.57 -4.68 -9.19
CA ALA A 582 39.06 -3.65 -10.10
C ALA A 582 40.50 -3.29 -9.73
N LEU A 583 41.40 -3.46 -10.69
CA LEU A 583 42.83 -3.16 -10.52
C LEU A 583 43.10 -1.69 -10.89
N PRO A 584 43.99 -1.01 -10.16
CA PRO A 584 44.23 0.41 -10.34
C PRO A 584 45.00 0.71 -11.64
N ILE A 585 44.66 1.83 -12.27
CA ILE A 585 45.22 2.27 -13.54
C ILE A 585 45.70 3.72 -13.49
N ASP A 586 46.65 4.08 -14.34
CA ASP A 586 47.06 5.47 -14.57
C ASP A 586 46.13 6.20 -15.56
N GLY A 587 46.35 7.51 -15.73
CA GLY A 587 45.60 8.34 -16.69
C GLY A 587 45.81 7.99 -18.18
N ALA A 588 46.61 6.96 -18.49
CA ALA A 588 46.77 6.38 -19.83
C ALA A 588 46.20 4.95 -19.90
N GLY A 589 45.47 4.49 -18.87
CA GLY A 589 44.83 3.17 -18.82
C GLY A 589 45.77 2.01 -18.47
N ARG A 590 47.03 2.28 -18.08
CA ARG A 590 48.02 1.23 -17.77
C ARG A 590 47.89 0.80 -16.31
N GLN A 591 47.93 -0.50 -16.04
CA GLN A 591 47.87 -1.03 -14.67
C GLN A 591 49.06 -0.54 -13.83
N ILE A 592 48.78 -0.08 -12.61
CA ILE A 592 49.77 0.39 -11.63
C ILE A 592 49.71 -0.41 -10.33
N LEU A 593 50.61 -0.12 -9.38
CA LEU A 593 50.54 -0.67 -8.03
C LEU A 593 49.48 0.08 -7.19
N PRO A 594 48.72 -0.61 -6.32
CA PRO A 594 47.69 0.01 -5.49
C PRO A 594 48.28 0.93 -4.41
N ARG A 595 47.70 2.12 -4.29
CA ARG A 595 48.01 3.07 -3.20
C ARG A 595 47.46 2.62 -1.85
N LEU A 596 46.28 1.97 -1.89
CA LEU A 596 45.56 1.28 -0.83
C LEU A 596 44.69 0.18 -1.47
N GLN A 597 44.26 -0.79 -0.67
CA GLN A 597 43.33 -1.85 -1.06
C GLN A 597 42.00 -1.66 -0.31
N VAL A 598 40.90 -1.56 -1.04
CA VAL A 598 39.57 -1.22 -0.51
C VAL A 598 38.65 -2.43 -0.63
N VAL A 599 38.24 -3.00 0.50
CA VAL A 599 37.33 -4.15 0.56
C VAL A 599 35.91 -3.64 0.70
N LEU A 600 35.05 -3.96 -0.26
CA LEU A 600 33.68 -3.46 -0.36
C LEU A 600 32.69 -4.57 0.03
N LEU A 601 32.07 -4.45 1.20
CA LEU A 601 30.91 -5.27 1.60
C LEU A 601 29.61 -4.61 1.12
N HIS A 602 28.49 -5.35 1.10
CA HIS A 602 27.20 -4.84 0.64
C HIS A 602 26.08 -4.98 1.69
N GLY A 603 24.98 -4.26 1.50
CA GLY A 603 23.79 -4.35 2.35
C GLY A 603 22.92 -5.55 1.99
N GLN A 604 21.90 -5.83 2.80
CA GLN A 604 20.97 -6.96 2.60
C GLN A 604 20.17 -6.88 1.28
N ALA A 605 19.99 -5.68 0.72
CA ALA A 605 19.28 -5.48 -0.54
C ALA A 605 20.19 -5.48 -1.79
N PHE A 606 21.48 -5.79 -1.63
CA PHE A 606 22.52 -5.54 -2.64
C PHE A 606 23.51 -6.72 -2.76
N THR A 607 24.46 -6.61 -3.68
CA THR A 607 25.55 -7.61 -3.91
C THR A 607 26.87 -6.89 -4.26
N SER A 608 27.96 -7.64 -4.50
CA SER A 608 29.20 -7.10 -5.08
C SER A 608 28.97 -6.35 -6.40
N LYS A 609 28.01 -6.83 -7.23
CA LYS A 609 27.67 -6.23 -8.52
C LYS A 609 27.16 -4.78 -8.37
N THR A 610 26.50 -4.47 -7.26
CA THR A 610 26.01 -3.10 -6.99
C THR A 610 27.15 -2.07 -6.93
N TRP A 611 28.36 -2.46 -6.50
CA TRP A 611 29.52 -1.55 -6.48
C TRP A 611 30.15 -1.32 -7.85
N GLU A 612 29.95 -2.25 -8.78
CA GLU A 612 30.30 -2.16 -10.19
C GLU A 612 29.27 -1.31 -10.95
N GLU A 613 27.97 -1.59 -10.77
CA GLU A 613 26.86 -0.86 -11.39
C GLU A 613 26.80 0.61 -10.95
N LEU A 614 27.14 0.90 -9.69
CA LEU A 614 27.26 2.27 -9.17
C LEU A 614 28.53 2.99 -9.66
N GLY A 615 29.40 2.34 -10.44
CA GLY A 615 30.67 2.88 -10.91
C GLY A 615 31.75 3.04 -9.81
N THR A 616 31.45 2.69 -8.56
CA THR A 616 32.35 2.87 -7.40
C THR A 616 33.67 2.12 -7.57
N MET A 617 33.64 0.89 -8.12
CA MET A 617 34.85 0.12 -8.39
C MET A 617 35.73 0.77 -9.47
N ALA A 618 35.12 1.33 -10.52
CA ALA A 618 35.84 2.03 -11.58
C ALA A 618 36.44 3.37 -11.10
N LEU A 619 35.70 4.11 -10.27
CA LEU A 619 36.18 5.32 -9.61
C LEU A 619 37.41 5.04 -8.72
N LEU A 620 37.37 3.97 -7.93
CA LEU A 620 38.50 3.59 -7.08
C LEU A 620 39.74 3.22 -7.90
N ALA A 621 39.56 2.40 -8.95
CA ALA A 621 40.64 2.00 -9.86
C ALA A 621 41.30 3.19 -10.58
N THR A 622 40.50 4.12 -11.11
CA THR A 622 41.00 5.35 -11.78
C THR A 622 41.66 6.34 -10.83
N ASN A 623 41.43 6.22 -9.51
CA ASN A 623 42.12 7.03 -8.48
C ASN A 623 43.35 6.32 -7.86
N GLY A 624 43.72 5.14 -8.38
CA GLY A 624 44.90 4.39 -7.95
C GLY A 624 44.67 3.43 -6.77
N TYR A 625 43.42 3.08 -6.47
CA TYR A 625 43.06 2.12 -5.42
C TYR A 625 42.58 0.78 -6.02
N GLN A 626 43.01 -0.35 -5.45
CA GLN A 626 42.45 -1.66 -5.81
C GLN A 626 41.13 -1.85 -5.08
N ALA A 627 40.04 -2.16 -5.79
CA ALA A 627 38.72 -2.37 -5.20
C ALA A 627 38.34 -3.86 -5.25
N LEU A 628 38.03 -4.45 -4.09
CA LEU A 628 37.68 -5.86 -3.93
C LEU A 628 36.27 -5.96 -3.32
N ALA A 629 35.27 -6.20 -4.17
CA ALA A 629 33.87 -6.32 -3.74
C ALA A 629 33.49 -7.80 -3.59
N MET A 630 33.25 -8.26 -2.36
CA MET A 630 32.82 -9.64 -2.11
C MET A 630 31.30 -9.77 -2.09
N ASP A 631 30.77 -10.88 -2.58
CA ASP A 631 29.43 -11.32 -2.24
C ASP A 631 29.47 -11.96 -0.85
N LEU A 632 28.65 -11.46 0.07
CA LEU A 632 28.49 -12.06 1.40
C LEU A 632 27.73 -13.39 1.27
N PRO A 633 27.99 -14.38 2.15
CA PRO A 633 27.30 -15.67 2.12
C PRO A 633 25.78 -15.55 2.13
N GLY A 634 25.13 -16.28 1.23
CA GLY A 634 23.68 -16.21 0.98
C GLY A 634 23.25 -15.12 -0.01
N TYR A 635 24.19 -14.35 -0.57
CA TYR A 635 23.93 -13.27 -1.52
C TYR A 635 24.75 -13.42 -2.81
N GLY A 636 24.21 -12.91 -3.91
CA GLY A 636 24.88 -12.92 -5.22
C GLY A 636 25.27 -14.32 -5.69
N LYS A 637 26.58 -14.59 -5.79
CA LYS A 637 27.16 -15.88 -6.15
C LYS A 637 27.87 -16.60 -4.98
N SER A 638 27.86 -16.03 -3.78
CA SER A 638 28.36 -16.72 -2.58
C SER A 638 27.22 -17.52 -1.92
N PRO A 639 27.26 -18.87 -1.93
CA PRO A 639 26.21 -19.67 -1.29
C PRO A 639 26.12 -19.40 0.22
N ASP A 640 24.95 -19.66 0.79
CA ASP A 640 24.75 -19.61 2.24
C ASP A 640 25.47 -20.78 2.93
N SER A 641 25.85 -20.60 4.21
CA SER A 641 26.38 -21.69 5.03
C SER A 641 26.05 -21.52 6.51
N GLY A 642 25.50 -22.60 7.08
CA GLY A 642 25.16 -22.72 8.50
C GLY A 642 26.36 -22.75 9.46
N SER A 643 27.60 -22.59 8.96
CA SER A 643 28.81 -22.42 9.77
C SER A 643 28.91 -21.03 10.40
N LEU A 644 28.28 -20.00 9.82
CA LEU A 644 28.45 -18.58 10.19
C LEU A 644 27.56 -18.12 11.35
N LYS A 645 27.41 -18.96 12.38
CA LYS A 645 26.54 -18.72 13.54
C LYS A 645 27.13 -17.75 14.57
N THR A 646 28.44 -17.79 14.79
CA THR A 646 29.13 -16.95 15.79
C THR A 646 29.78 -15.73 15.14
N ASP A 647 30.05 -14.69 15.95
CA ASP A 647 30.83 -13.53 15.50
C ASP A 647 32.30 -13.86 15.25
N GLN A 648 32.85 -14.95 15.82
CA GLN A 648 34.21 -15.36 15.51
C GLN A 648 34.29 -15.88 14.07
N ASN A 649 33.40 -16.80 13.69
CA ASN A 649 33.38 -17.39 12.36
C ASN A 649 33.17 -16.33 11.25
N ARG A 650 32.49 -15.21 11.55
CA ARG A 650 32.33 -14.05 10.64
C ARG A 650 33.61 -13.21 10.50
N VAL A 651 34.40 -13.10 11.56
CA VAL A 651 35.72 -12.46 11.54
C VAL A 651 36.72 -13.33 10.80
N ASP A 652 36.74 -14.63 11.08
CA ASP A 652 37.61 -15.60 10.40
C ASP A 652 37.31 -15.67 8.90
N LEU A 653 36.03 -15.51 8.49
CA LEU A 653 35.62 -15.40 7.09
C LEU A 653 36.25 -14.19 6.38
N LEU A 654 36.23 -13.01 7.02
CA LEU A 654 36.82 -11.78 6.48
C LEU A 654 38.36 -11.85 6.48
N SER A 655 38.98 -12.41 7.52
CA SER A 655 40.42 -12.68 7.55
C SER A 655 40.83 -13.59 6.40
N ARG A 656 40.16 -14.74 6.23
CA ARG A 656 40.37 -15.67 5.10
C ARG A 656 40.20 -14.98 3.75
N PHE A 657 39.18 -14.13 3.58
CA PHE A 657 38.97 -13.39 2.34
C PHE A 657 40.16 -12.47 2.01
N MET A 658 40.63 -11.69 2.98
CA MET A 658 41.74 -10.76 2.80
C MET A 658 43.09 -11.49 2.62
N GLU A 659 43.38 -12.47 3.46
CA GLU A 659 44.62 -13.26 3.42
C GLU A 659 44.77 -14.03 2.09
N SER A 660 43.68 -14.64 1.59
CA SER A 660 43.67 -15.37 0.29
C SER A 660 43.93 -14.48 -0.92
N LEU A 661 43.72 -13.16 -0.79
CA LEU A 661 43.96 -12.15 -1.83
C LEU A 661 45.21 -11.30 -1.54
N GLY A 662 46.01 -11.68 -0.55
CA GLY A 662 47.23 -10.97 -0.16
C GLY A 662 47.00 -9.59 0.49
N VAL A 663 45.76 -9.30 0.90
CA VAL A 663 45.37 -8.03 1.51
C VAL A 663 45.81 -8.01 2.97
N ARG A 664 46.77 -7.14 3.31
CA ARG A 664 47.38 -7.04 4.65
C ARG A 664 47.01 -5.77 5.42
N ALA A 665 46.45 -4.78 4.74
CA ALA A 665 46.11 -3.46 5.29
C ALA A 665 44.92 -2.89 4.50
N ALA A 666 43.71 -3.34 4.83
CA ALA A 666 42.50 -3.01 4.09
C ALA A 666 41.88 -1.68 4.52
N VAL A 667 41.25 -0.97 3.59
CA VAL A 667 40.17 -0.05 3.93
C VAL A 667 38.86 -0.80 3.78
N LEU A 668 38.21 -1.13 4.90
CA LEU A 668 36.99 -1.94 4.90
C LEU A 668 35.75 -1.05 4.83
N LEU A 669 34.95 -1.18 3.77
CA LEU A 669 33.70 -0.46 3.56
C LEU A 669 32.50 -1.36 3.84
N SER A 670 31.59 -0.88 4.69
CA SER A 670 30.49 -1.68 5.24
C SER A 670 29.18 -0.89 5.35
N PRO A 671 28.22 -1.12 4.44
CA PRO A 671 26.87 -0.63 4.55
C PRO A 671 25.94 -1.58 5.31
N SER A 672 25.03 -1.03 6.12
CA SER A 672 23.83 -1.74 6.60
C SER A 672 24.14 -3.13 7.22
N MET A 673 23.48 -4.19 6.77
CA MET A 673 23.60 -5.57 7.26
C MET A 673 25.04 -6.11 7.35
N SER A 674 25.98 -5.64 6.50
CA SER A 674 27.39 -6.08 6.57
C SER A 674 28.08 -5.73 7.91
N GLY A 675 27.47 -4.85 8.72
CA GLY A 675 27.86 -4.59 10.11
C GLY A 675 27.96 -5.84 11.00
N HIS A 676 27.20 -6.91 10.72
CA HIS A 676 27.32 -8.20 11.41
C HIS A 676 28.65 -8.93 11.17
N TYR A 677 29.40 -8.54 10.14
CA TYR A 677 30.73 -9.05 9.85
C TYR A 677 31.79 -8.00 10.22
N SER A 678 31.58 -6.74 9.82
CA SER A 678 32.60 -5.68 9.92
C SER A 678 32.77 -5.10 11.32
N ILE A 679 31.71 -4.99 12.15
CA ILE A 679 31.85 -4.44 13.51
C ILE A 679 32.58 -5.43 14.43
N PRO A 680 32.27 -6.74 14.43
CA PRO A 680 33.12 -7.73 15.10
C PRO A 680 34.56 -7.76 14.58
N PHE A 681 34.77 -7.55 13.27
CA PHE A 681 36.11 -7.51 12.69
C PHE A 681 36.90 -6.27 13.12
N LEU A 682 36.27 -5.10 13.13
CA LEU A 682 36.85 -3.86 13.65
C LEU A 682 37.24 -4.00 15.13
N MET A 683 36.48 -4.75 15.92
CA MET A 683 36.72 -4.94 17.35
C MET A 683 37.79 -6.01 17.67
N LYS A 684 37.93 -7.05 16.84
CA LYS A 684 38.87 -8.17 17.10
C LYS A 684 40.15 -8.11 16.27
N ASN A 685 40.06 -7.67 15.01
CA ASN A 685 41.10 -7.75 14.00
C ASN A 685 41.45 -6.37 13.41
N SER A 686 41.28 -5.29 14.19
CA SER A 686 41.60 -3.90 13.80
C SER A 686 42.98 -3.73 13.17
N ALA A 687 43.98 -4.52 13.58
CA ALA A 687 45.34 -4.49 13.05
C ALA A 687 45.46 -4.86 11.55
N GLN A 688 44.47 -5.51 10.94
CA GLN A 688 44.42 -5.73 9.48
C GLN A 688 43.78 -4.55 8.71
N LEU A 689 43.30 -3.51 9.41
CA LEU A 689 42.65 -2.34 8.81
C LEU A 689 43.57 -1.11 8.82
N GLN A 690 43.57 -0.38 7.71
CA GLN A 690 44.18 0.94 7.54
C GLN A 690 43.14 2.07 7.52
N GLY A 691 41.86 1.72 7.36
CA GLY A 691 40.72 2.60 7.55
C GLY A 691 39.40 1.82 7.55
N PHE A 692 38.34 2.43 8.07
CA PHE A 692 36.99 1.87 8.08
C PHE A 692 36.00 2.86 7.46
N ILE A 693 35.07 2.37 6.63
CA ILE A 693 34.06 3.21 5.97
C ILE A 693 32.69 2.63 6.29
N SER A 694 32.09 3.15 7.36
CA SER A 694 30.77 2.77 7.82
C SER A 694 29.69 3.53 7.04
N ILE A 695 28.72 2.81 6.47
CA ILE A 695 27.52 3.42 5.86
C ILE A 695 26.27 2.88 6.57
N ALA A 696 25.92 3.50 7.69
CA ALA A 696 24.86 3.03 8.58
C ALA A 696 24.90 1.51 8.92
N PRO A 697 26.05 0.91 9.32
CA PRO A 697 26.11 -0.52 9.63
C PRO A 697 25.30 -0.90 10.88
N VAL A 698 24.76 -2.12 10.85
CA VAL A 698 24.16 -2.81 12.00
C VAL A 698 25.23 -3.28 13.00
N GLY A 699 24.82 -3.88 14.13
CA GLY A 699 25.76 -4.45 15.13
C GLY A 699 26.49 -3.43 16.00
N THR A 700 26.43 -2.12 15.68
CA THR A 700 27.15 -1.08 16.43
C THR A 700 26.72 -0.91 17.89
N ARG A 701 25.57 -1.48 18.30
CA ARG A 701 25.10 -1.49 19.69
C ARG A 701 25.74 -2.59 20.55
N SER A 702 26.47 -3.55 19.96
CA SER A 702 27.02 -4.72 20.68
C SER A 702 28.28 -4.43 21.51
N TYR A 703 28.79 -3.20 21.50
CA TYR A 703 30.06 -2.79 22.11
C TYR A 703 29.90 -1.47 22.87
N THR A 704 30.65 -1.28 23.95
CA THR A 704 30.58 -0.09 24.80
C THR A 704 31.33 1.11 24.21
N PRO A 705 31.04 2.35 24.63
CA PRO A 705 31.81 3.54 24.20
C PRO A 705 33.31 3.40 24.45
N GLN A 706 33.72 2.78 25.56
CA GLN A 706 35.13 2.51 25.88
C GLN A 706 35.77 1.61 24.81
N GLN A 707 35.11 0.51 24.43
CA GLN A 707 35.60 -0.39 23.38
C GLN A 707 35.72 0.29 22.00
N TYR A 708 34.96 1.36 21.73
CA TYR A 708 35.18 2.20 20.54
C TYR A 708 36.34 3.18 20.71
N GLN A 709 36.54 3.73 21.91
CA GLN A 709 37.66 4.65 22.20
C GLN A 709 39.03 3.98 22.09
N ASP A 710 39.10 2.67 22.34
CA ASP A 710 40.29 1.85 22.16
C ASP A 710 40.71 1.70 20.67
N ILE A 711 39.77 1.81 19.72
CA ILE A 711 40.01 1.55 18.28
C ILE A 711 40.59 2.78 17.57
N GLN A 712 41.91 2.78 17.35
CA GLN A 712 42.64 3.89 16.70
C GLN A 712 42.51 3.95 15.16
N ILE A 713 41.56 3.22 14.56
CA ILE A 713 41.43 3.11 13.10
C ILE A 713 40.70 4.33 12.52
N PRO A 714 41.32 5.08 11.56
CA PRO A 714 40.66 6.20 10.90
C PRO A 714 39.36 5.76 10.24
N THR A 715 38.26 6.45 10.54
CA THR A 715 36.91 5.98 10.17
C THR A 715 36.08 7.05 9.48
N LEU A 716 35.50 6.75 8.32
CA LEU A 716 34.44 7.54 7.72
C LEU A 716 33.06 7.03 8.18
N ILE A 717 32.23 7.94 8.65
CA ILE A 717 30.85 7.69 9.09
C ILE A 717 29.90 8.36 8.09
N VAL A 718 29.34 7.55 7.20
CA VAL A 718 28.39 7.99 6.17
C VAL A 718 26.97 7.63 6.59
N PHE A 719 26.05 8.59 6.48
CA PHE A 719 24.61 8.35 6.59
C PHE A 719 23.80 9.42 5.84
N GLY A 720 22.60 9.05 5.39
CA GLY A 720 21.66 10.01 4.82
C GLY A 720 20.88 10.78 5.89
N SER A 721 20.56 12.05 5.66
CA SER A 721 19.84 12.84 6.68
C SER A 721 18.38 12.46 6.89
N LEU A 722 17.80 11.66 5.98
CA LEU A 722 16.49 11.01 6.14
C LEU A 722 16.61 9.58 6.72
N ASP A 723 17.82 9.06 6.97
CA ASP A 723 18.03 7.83 7.74
C ASP A 723 18.02 8.12 9.25
N THR A 724 16.83 8.47 9.73
CA THR A 724 16.57 8.81 11.14
C THR A 724 16.68 7.61 12.09
N ASN A 725 16.82 6.39 11.56
CA ASN A 725 16.83 5.15 12.31
C ASN A 725 18.23 4.55 12.42
N LEU A 726 18.69 3.84 11.39
CA LEU A 726 19.91 3.04 11.47
C LEU A 726 21.15 3.91 11.24
N GLY A 727 21.08 4.90 10.34
CA GLY A 727 22.12 5.89 10.12
C GLY A 727 22.36 6.76 11.33
N ALA A 728 21.31 7.38 11.87
CA ALA A 728 21.38 8.15 13.12
C ALA A 728 21.94 7.33 14.30
N GLN A 729 21.52 6.07 14.45
CA GLN A 729 22.03 5.17 15.50
C GLN A 729 23.48 4.77 15.28
N SER A 730 23.87 4.44 14.04
CA SER A 730 25.23 4.01 13.73
C SER A 730 26.21 5.18 13.92
N HIS A 731 25.84 6.38 13.45
CA HIS A 731 26.56 7.62 13.73
C HIS A 731 26.71 7.89 15.23
N LYS A 732 25.62 7.78 16.02
CA LYS A 732 25.67 7.98 17.49
C LYS A 732 26.69 7.07 18.20
N ASN A 733 26.89 5.85 17.71
CA ASN A 733 27.84 4.90 18.31
C ASN A 733 29.26 5.10 17.77
N LEU A 734 29.41 5.22 16.45
CA LEU A 734 30.72 5.28 15.80
C LEU A 734 31.43 6.62 16.00
N ILE A 735 30.72 7.70 16.37
CA ILE A 735 31.33 8.97 16.81
C ILE A 735 32.18 8.83 18.09
N GLN A 736 32.10 7.70 18.80
CA GLN A 736 32.98 7.38 19.94
C GLN A 736 34.39 6.93 19.49
N LEU A 737 34.61 6.61 18.21
CA LEU A 737 35.93 6.33 17.66
C LEU A 737 36.79 7.63 17.68
N PRO A 738 38.04 7.59 18.16
CA PRO A 738 38.87 8.80 18.34
C PRO A 738 39.29 9.48 17.03
N HIS A 739 39.22 8.78 15.90
CA HIS A 739 39.70 9.24 14.58
C HIS A 739 38.60 9.15 13.51
N HIS A 740 37.41 9.67 13.81
CA HIS A 740 36.28 9.67 12.90
C HIS A 740 36.17 10.93 12.02
N PHE A 741 35.54 10.78 10.86
CA PHE A 741 35.05 11.82 9.96
C PHE A 741 33.57 11.55 9.68
N VAL A 742 32.73 12.59 9.53
CA VAL A 742 31.30 12.43 9.29
C VAL A 742 30.89 12.99 7.92
N LEU A 743 30.23 12.16 7.12
CA LEU A 743 29.65 12.51 5.82
C LEU A 743 28.12 12.32 5.89
N LYS A 744 27.41 13.37 6.29
CA LYS A 744 25.95 13.44 6.29
C LYS A 744 25.46 13.87 4.91
N LEU A 745 24.81 12.96 4.18
CA LEU A 745 24.30 13.23 2.83
C LEU A 745 22.88 13.80 2.91
N GLU A 746 22.73 15.09 2.61
CA GLU A 746 21.47 15.80 2.81
C GLU A 746 20.39 15.38 1.81
N GLY A 747 19.20 15.06 2.32
CA GLY A 747 18.06 14.54 1.54
C GLY A 747 18.16 13.05 1.21
N ALA A 748 19.24 12.36 1.60
CA ALA A 748 19.42 10.93 1.34
C ALA A 748 18.81 10.06 2.44
N ARG A 749 18.36 8.85 2.09
CA ARG A 749 17.77 7.82 2.99
C ARG A 749 18.83 6.80 3.41
N HIS A 750 18.43 5.61 3.86
CA HIS A 750 19.35 4.59 4.41
C HIS A 750 20.44 4.13 3.43
N ALA A 751 20.08 3.83 2.17
CA ALA A 751 21.06 3.56 1.11
C ALA A 751 21.60 4.87 0.53
N CYS A 752 22.19 5.74 1.36
CA CYS A 752 22.51 7.12 1.00
C CYS A 752 23.51 7.25 -0.16
N TYR A 753 24.34 6.23 -0.37
CA TYR A 753 25.26 6.11 -1.49
C TYR A 753 24.57 5.81 -2.84
N MET A 754 23.33 5.28 -2.82
CA MET A 754 22.48 5.12 -4.00
C MET A 754 21.65 6.38 -4.26
N ASP A 755 21.18 7.06 -3.21
CA ASP A 755 20.39 8.30 -3.33
C ASP A 755 21.25 9.50 -3.76
N LYS A 756 22.51 9.59 -3.30
CA LYS A 756 23.46 10.68 -3.57
C LYS A 756 24.85 10.16 -3.99
N PRO A 757 24.96 9.42 -5.10
CA PRO A 757 26.20 8.72 -5.48
C PRO A 757 27.38 9.67 -5.69
N ARG A 758 27.18 10.81 -6.35
CA ARG A 758 28.26 11.79 -6.61
C ARG A 758 28.84 12.38 -5.32
N GLU A 759 27.98 12.73 -4.37
CA GLU A 759 28.38 13.31 -3.07
C GLU A 759 29.09 12.25 -2.20
N PHE A 760 28.57 11.00 -2.20
CA PHE A 760 29.22 9.85 -1.58
C PHE A 760 30.60 9.57 -2.18
N HIS A 761 30.71 9.51 -3.51
CA HIS A 761 31.95 9.28 -4.25
C HIS A 761 33.00 10.35 -3.98
N GLN A 762 32.60 11.63 -3.92
CA GLN A 762 33.50 12.72 -3.57
C GLN A 762 34.06 12.55 -2.15
N GLY A 763 33.20 12.33 -1.15
CA GLY A 763 33.64 12.13 0.24
C GLY A 763 34.44 10.85 0.46
N LEU A 764 34.16 9.79 -0.31
CA LEU A 764 34.92 8.53 -0.33
C LEU A 764 36.37 8.77 -0.80
N ILE A 765 36.56 9.44 -1.94
CA ILE A 765 37.91 9.74 -2.46
C ILE A 765 38.62 10.76 -1.54
N GLU A 766 37.91 11.75 -1.01
CA GLU A 766 38.48 12.72 -0.07
C GLU A 766 39.01 12.02 1.20
N PHE A 767 38.24 11.11 1.80
CA PHE A 767 38.68 10.32 2.96
C PHE A 767 39.88 9.43 2.62
N LEU A 768 39.81 8.66 1.53
CA LEU A 768 40.91 7.79 1.09
C LEU A 768 42.20 8.58 0.83
N SER A 769 42.10 9.83 0.35
CA SER A 769 43.27 10.70 0.12
C SER A 769 43.99 11.13 1.41
N LYS A 770 43.29 11.14 2.55
CA LYS A 770 43.82 11.51 3.88
C LYS A 770 44.49 10.35 4.60
N LEU A 771 44.24 9.11 4.18
CA LEU A 771 44.91 7.92 4.70
C LEU A 771 46.36 7.89 4.18
N LYS A 772 47.33 7.88 5.09
CA LYS A 772 48.75 7.74 4.74
C LYS A 772 48.96 6.37 4.10
N SER A 773 49.33 6.32 2.82
CA SER A 773 49.84 5.06 2.21
C SER A 773 50.96 4.48 3.07
N PRO A 774 51.07 3.15 3.20
CA PRO A 774 52.11 2.55 4.02
C PRO A 774 53.48 2.90 3.45
N ASN A 775 54.39 3.38 4.30
CA ASN A 775 55.80 3.51 3.91
C ASN A 775 56.31 2.11 3.54
N LEU A 776 56.69 1.90 2.28
CA LEU A 776 57.41 0.69 1.87
C LEU A 776 58.79 0.68 2.54
N ARG A 777 58.85 0.13 3.76
CA ARG A 777 60.10 -0.37 4.33
C ARG A 777 60.56 -1.51 3.44
N VAL A 778 61.65 -1.28 2.71
CA VAL A 778 62.35 -2.31 1.94
C VAL A 778 62.92 -3.32 2.94
N TYR A 779 62.19 -4.40 3.19
CA TYR A 779 62.66 -5.54 3.97
C TYR A 779 63.49 -6.46 3.10
N THR A 780 64.75 -6.08 2.88
CA THR A 780 65.77 -6.99 2.33
C THR A 780 66.17 -7.99 3.41
N VAL A 781 65.71 -9.24 3.31
CA VAL A 781 66.18 -10.35 4.16
C VAL A 781 66.50 -11.55 3.26
N ASN A 782 67.74 -12.03 3.34
CA ASN A 782 68.20 -13.22 2.64
C ASN A 782 67.64 -14.50 3.30
N LEU A 783 67.32 -15.49 2.46
CA LEU A 783 67.60 -16.93 2.61
C LEU A 783 67.08 -17.57 1.30
N GLN A 784 67.90 -17.84 0.28
CA GLN A 784 69.03 -18.79 0.23
C GLN A 784 68.55 -20.24 0.33
N CYS A 785 68.92 -21.04 -0.66
CA CYS A 785 68.33 -22.36 -0.91
C CYS A 785 68.60 -23.38 0.21
N LYS A 786 67.61 -24.24 0.47
CA LYS A 786 67.91 -25.67 0.58
C LYS A 786 67.75 -26.27 -0.81
N GLN A 787 68.85 -26.79 -1.35
CA GLN A 787 68.87 -27.51 -2.62
C GLN A 787 69.26 -28.97 -2.32
N ASP A 788 68.26 -29.83 -2.23
CA ASP A 788 68.45 -31.27 -2.36
C ASP A 788 68.07 -31.64 -3.80
N SER A 789 69.06 -31.61 -4.71
CA SER A 789 68.89 -31.97 -6.12
C SER A 789 70.01 -32.89 -6.63
N ALA A 790 70.24 -33.98 -5.90
CA ALA A 790 70.46 -35.27 -6.56
C ALA A 790 69.06 -35.90 -6.63
N TRP A 791 68.36 -35.89 -7.76
CA TRP A 791 68.86 -36.21 -9.11
C TRP A 791 68.95 -35.03 -10.11
N LEU A 792 69.90 -35.16 -11.05
CA LEU A 792 69.98 -34.52 -12.39
C LEU A 792 70.25 -32.99 -12.52
N GLU A 793 71.47 -32.62 -12.13
CA GLU A 793 72.49 -31.85 -12.91
C GLU A 793 72.36 -30.36 -13.35
N CYS A 794 73.48 -29.63 -13.10
CA CYS A 794 74.14 -28.57 -13.91
C CYS A 794 73.70 -27.07 -13.91
N CYS A 795 74.37 -26.28 -13.05
CA CYS A 795 75.31 -25.16 -13.32
C CYS A 795 75.15 -24.17 -14.52
N ALA A 796 75.63 -22.90 -14.53
CA ALA A 796 76.07 -21.90 -13.51
C ALA A 796 76.57 -20.56 -14.17
N LYS A 797 76.81 -19.49 -13.37
CA LYS A 797 77.69 -18.28 -13.58
C LYS A 797 77.16 -16.94 -14.19
N MET A 798 77.91 -15.86 -13.83
CA MET A 798 77.91 -14.43 -14.24
C MET A 798 76.76 -13.55 -13.67
N GLU A 799 76.96 -12.45 -12.91
CA GLU A 799 77.79 -11.21 -13.04
C GLU A 799 77.22 -10.23 -14.09
N GLY A 800 77.09 -8.89 -13.92
CA GLY A 800 77.24 -7.88 -12.83
C GLY A 800 76.84 -6.51 -13.48
N ALA A 801 76.55 -5.34 -12.89
CA ALA A 801 76.70 -4.64 -11.60
C ALA A 801 76.71 -3.09 -11.92
N VAL A 802 76.57 -2.20 -10.93
CA VAL A 802 76.90 -0.73 -10.96
C VAL A 802 76.00 0.31 -11.71
N CYS A 803 75.04 0.88 -10.96
CA CYS A 803 74.91 2.30 -10.50
C CYS A 803 74.83 3.57 -11.43
N CYS A 804 74.17 4.60 -10.84
CA CYS A 804 74.29 6.08 -11.01
C CYS A 804 73.47 6.91 -12.05
N ALA A 805 72.63 7.81 -11.49
CA ALA A 805 72.43 9.24 -11.88
C ALA A 805 71.73 9.59 -13.23
N VAL A 806 71.16 10.79 -13.52
CA VAL A 806 70.70 11.97 -12.72
C VAL A 806 69.82 12.89 -13.62
N LEU A 807 68.91 13.72 -13.07
CA LEU A 807 68.17 14.87 -13.68
C LEU A 807 67.51 14.68 -15.08
N SER A 808 66.18 14.67 -15.21
CA SER A 808 65.25 15.83 -15.33
C SER A 808 65.31 16.67 -16.63
N ARG A 809 64.18 16.71 -17.35
CA ARG A 809 63.64 17.78 -18.25
C ARG A 809 64.63 18.62 -19.09
N SER A 810 64.44 18.62 -20.42
CA SER A 810 63.77 19.73 -21.15
C SER A 810 63.66 19.52 -22.68
N ARG A 811 62.87 20.38 -23.34
CA ARG A 811 62.69 20.45 -24.81
C ARG A 811 63.97 20.90 -25.53
N THR A 812 64.27 20.33 -26.72
CA THR A 812 64.36 21.08 -28.01
C THR A 812 64.57 20.18 -29.23
N TYR A 813 63.78 20.45 -30.30
CA TYR A 813 64.10 20.51 -31.75
C TYR A 813 64.86 19.41 -32.54
N LEU A 814 64.35 19.20 -33.78
CA LEU A 814 65.01 18.88 -35.07
C LEU A 814 65.43 17.44 -35.48
N MET A 815 65.13 17.14 -36.76
CA MET A 815 65.85 16.30 -37.76
C MET A 815 66.10 14.80 -37.45
N ASP A 816 66.03 13.84 -38.40
CA ASP A 816 65.89 13.86 -39.87
C ASP A 816 65.21 12.55 -40.40
N GLN A 817 64.91 12.51 -41.70
CA GLN A 817 64.63 11.40 -42.65
C GLN A 817 64.82 9.93 -42.20
N ARG A 818 64.10 8.94 -42.78
CA ARG A 818 64.30 8.48 -44.19
C ARG A 818 63.16 7.63 -44.81
N ILE A 819 62.99 7.84 -46.13
CA ILE A 819 62.75 6.83 -47.22
C ILE A 819 61.43 6.01 -47.11
N ARG A 820 60.37 6.37 -47.88
CA ARG A 820 59.95 5.81 -49.21
C ARG A 820 59.24 4.43 -49.12
N ASP A 821 58.30 4.04 -50.00
CA ASP A 821 57.98 4.42 -51.40
C ASP A 821 56.43 4.45 -51.63
N ARG A 822 55.84 5.37 -52.42
CA ARG A 822 55.46 5.32 -53.87
C ARG A 822 54.31 4.36 -54.26
N VAL A 823 53.36 4.67 -55.17
CA VAL A 823 53.01 5.92 -55.93
C VAL A 823 51.66 5.77 -56.71
N LEU A 824 51.08 6.88 -57.24
CA LEU A 824 50.08 6.99 -58.34
C LEU A 824 48.61 6.51 -58.07
N THR A 825 47.51 7.07 -58.62
CA THR A 825 47.28 8.20 -59.57
C THR A 825 45.95 8.99 -59.32
N ARG A 826 45.97 10.28 -59.70
CA ARG A 826 44.90 11.21 -60.21
C ARG A 826 43.64 10.59 -60.90
N MET A 827 42.52 11.30 -61.20
CA MET A 827 42.30 12.74 -61.55
C MET A 827 40.80 13.19 -61.57
N ARG A 828 40.51 14.48 -61.23
CA ARG A 828 39.52 15.44 -61.84
C ARG A 828 38.00 15.07 -61.97
N SER A 829 37.01 15.99 -62.12
CA SER A 829 36.94 17.48 -62.07
C SER A 829 35.48 18.04 -62.10
N ARG A 830 35.30 19.33 -61.72
CA ARG A 830 34.14 20.24 -61.95
C ARG A 830 32.84 19.89 -61.18
N GLY A 831 31.99 20.84 -60.72
CA GLY A 831 32.22 22.28 -60.46
C GLY A 831 31.09 23.24 -60.92
N SER A 832 30.46 23.96 -59.98
CA SER A 832 29.87 25.33 -60.11
C SER A 832 29.12 25.75 -58.83
N GLY A 833 28.82 27.05 -58.68
CA GLY A 833 27.83 27.62 -57.74
C GLY A 833 26.92 28.59 -58.51
N PRO A 834 26.37 29.69 -57.93
CA PRO A 834 26.47 30.18 -56.53
C PRO A 834 25.21 30.92 -55.95
N ARG A 835 25.36 31.54 -54.76
CA ARG A 835 24.93 32.91 -54.35
C ARG A 835 23.56 33.22 -53.66
N TRP A 836 23.65 34.15 -52.68
CA TRP A 836 22.65 35.00 -51.96
C TRP A 836 21.52 34.31 -51.16
N ALA A 837 21.10 34.64 -49.91
CA ALA A 837 21.45 35.61 -48.83
C ALA A 837 20.52 36.84 -48.58
N SER A 838 20.21 37.07 -47.28
CA SER A 838 19.44 38.18 -46.64
C SER A 838 17.91 38.22 -46.87
N GLY A 839 17.06 38.77 -45.98
CA GLY A 839 17.31 39.51 -44.73
C GLY A 839 16.08 39.60 -43.77
N LYS A 840 16.21 40.40 -42.68
CA LYS A 840 15.30 40.47 -41.49
C LYS A 840 13.96 41.23 -41.69
N ALA A 841 13.03 41.00 -40.75
CA ALA A 841 12.15 42.02 -40.13
C ALA A 841 11.91 41.69 -38.62
N ASP A 842 11.55 42.67 -37.77
CA ASP A 842 11.54 42.53 -36.29
C ASP A 842 10.17 42.85 -35.60
N GLY A 843 9.63 41.91 -34.79
CA GLY A 843 8.67 42.11 -33.68
C GLY A 843 7.21 42.57 -33.97
N PRO A 844 6.34 42.71 -32.94
CA PRO A 844 6.36 42.19 -31.56
C PRO A 844 5.33 41.04 -31.35
N GLY A 845 5.20 40.48 -30.13
CA GLY A 845 4.39 39.27 -29.88
C GLY A 845 3.33 39.35 -28.78
N VAL A 846 2.61 38.22 -28.58
CA VAL A 846 1.68 37.95 -27.46
C VAL A 846 2.09 36.61 -26.82
N GLY A 847 2.17 36.54 -25.49
CA GLY A 847 2.67 35.37 -24.76
C GLY A 847 1.60 34.37 -24.31
N GLY A 848 2.00 33.11 -24.08
CA GLY A 848 1.10 32.06 -23.58
C GLY A 848 1.62 30.60 -23.59
N GLY A 849 2.80 30.34 -24.17
CA GLY A 849 3.33 28.97 -24.29
C GLY A 849 3.84 28.39 -22.96
N LYS A 850 3.37 27.17 -22.62
CA LYS A 850 4.02 26.31 -21.61
C LYS A 850 5.39 25.86 -22.16
N SER A 851 6.43 25.88 -21.35
CA SER A 851 7.76 25.42 -21.75
C SER A 851 7.83 23.89 -21.85
N PHE A 852 7.89 23.37 -23.08
CA PHE A 852 8.22 21.97 -23.35
C PHE A 852 9.73 21.70 -23.19
N PRO A 853 10.17 20.45 -22.94
CA PRO A 853 11.59 20.10 -23.01
C PRO A 853 12.12 20.30 -24.43
N GLU A 854 13.30 20.90 -24.58
CA GLU A 854 13.95 21.07 -25.88
C GLU A 854 14.29 19.70 -26.49
N GLY A 855 13.69 19.36 -27.64
CA GLY A 855 14.02 18.18 -28.45
C GLY A 855 13.08 16.98 -28.37
N GLU A 856 11.93 17.04 -27.69
CA GLU A 856 10.91 15.97 -27.74
C GLU A 856 9.99 16.10 -28.97
N ASP A 857 9.65 14.97 -29.60
CA ASP A 857 8.70 14.92 -30.72
C ASP A 857 7.29 15.37 -30.29
N LEU A 858 6.58 16.11 -31.15
CA LEU A 858 5.25 16.64 -30.84
C LEU A 858 4.20 15.52 -30.66
N SER A 859 4.36 14.40 -31.35
CA SER A 859 3.52 13.20 -31.21
C SER A 859 3.70 12.58 -29.82
N VAL A 860 4.96 12.46 -29.37
CA VAL A 860 5.31 11.96 -28.03
C VAL A 860 4.81 12.93 -26.97
N SER A 861 5.00 14.23 -27.17
CA SER A 861 4.52 15.29 -26.27
C SER A 861 3.00 15.20 -26.05
N LEU A 862 2.24 14.98 -27.13
CA LEU A 862 0.77 14.86 -27.09
C LEU A 862 0.30 13.54 -26.45
N PHE A 863 0.97 12.43 -26.75
CA PHE A 863 0.70 11.14 -26.09
C PHE A 863 0.92 11.23 -24.58
N ARG A 864 2.02 11.88 -24.17
CA ARG A 864 2.31 12.15 -22.76
C ARG A 864 1.34 13.15 -22.12
N GLU A 865 0.63 13.98 -22.88
CA GLU A 865 -0.48 14.78 -22.37
C GLU A 865 -1.73 13.92 -22.10
N TYR A 866 -2.14 13.10 -23.06
CA TYR A 866 -3.34 12.26 -22.95
C TYR A 866 -3.23 11.19 -21.85
N LEU A 867 -2.02 10.64 -21.65
CA LEU A 867 -1.68 9.74 -20.54
C LEU A 867 -1.80 10.37 -19.15
N ARG A 868 -1.77 11.70 -19.02
CA ARG A 868 -1.92 12.41 -17.73
C ARG A 868 -3.38 12.56 -17.30
N LEU A 869 -4.33 12.30 -18.21
CA LEU A 869 -5.76 12.40 -17.90
C LEU A 869 -6.20 11.18 -17.10
N LYS A 870 -6.74 11.41 -15.89
CA LYS A 870 -7.10 10.35 -14.93
C LYS A 870 -8.50 9.79 -15.21
N THR A 871 -8.67 9.18 -16.39
CA THR A 871 -9.86 8.41 -16.77
C THR A 871 -9.89 7.03 -16.10
N VAL A 872 -9.55 6.96 -14.81
CA VAL A 872 -9.34 5.69 -14.08
C VAL A 872 -10.58 5.28 -13.29
N HIS A 873 -10.96 4.00 -13.37
CA HIS A 873 -12.08 3.46 -12.60
C HIS A 873 -11.81 3.47 -11.08
N PRO A 874 -12.86 3.61 -10.23
CA PRO A 874 -14.29 3.62 -10.56
C PRO A 874 -14.85 5.00 -10.98
N ASP A 875 -14.06 6.08 -10.84
CA ASP A 875 -14.49 7.47 -11.05
C ASP A 875 -13.71 8.16 -12.20
N PRO A 876 -13.82 7.68 -13.45
CA PRO A 876 -13.02 8.18 -14.58
C PRO A 876 -13.41 9.61 -15.01
N ASP A 877 -12.41 10.50 -15.13
CA ASP A 877 -12.56 11.87 -15.66
C ASP A 877 -12.70 11.88 -17.20
N TYR A 878 -13.78 11.28 -17.72
CA TYR A 878 -14.15 11.35 -19.14
C TYR A 878 -14.28 12.79 -19.62
N ASP A 879 -14.74 13.69 -18.75
CA ASP A 879 -14.89 15.11 -18.99
C ASP A 879 -13.57 15.77 -19.45
N ALA A 880 -12.42 15.37 -18.87
CA ALA A 880 -11.11 15.82 -19.33
C ALA A 880 -10.70 15.20 -20.67
N ALA A 881 -11.06 13.94 -20.94
CA ALA A 881 -10.83 13.31 -22.24
C ALA A 881 -11.66 13.99 -23.35
N LEU A 882 -12.94 14.31 -23.08
CA LEU A 882 -13.80 15.06 -24.00
C LEU A 882 -13.20 16.42 -24.35
N ARG A 883 -12.78 17.20 -23.34
CA ARG A 883 -12.11 18.51 -23.55
C ARG A 883 -10.78 18.42 -24.30
N PHE A 884 -10.06 17.31 -24.16
CA PHE A 884 -8.85 17.05 -24.94
C PHE A 884 -9.21 16.75 -26.40
N LEU A 885 -10.19 15.86 -26.64
CA LEU A 885 -10.63 15.48 -27.97
C LEU A 885 -11.29 16.63 -28.76
N ASP A 886 -12.02 17.52 -28.08
CA ASP A 886 -12.51 18.79 -28.66
C ASP A 886 -11.37 19.58 -29.31
N ARG A 887 -10.31 19.85 -28.52
CA ARG A 887 -9.12 20.57 -29.01
C ARG A 887 -8.45 19.84 -30.17
N ILE A 888 -8.42 18.51 -30.15
CA ILE A 888 -7.87 17.73 -31.28
C ILE A 888 -8.73 17.87 -32.54
N ALA A 889 -10.06 17.90 -32.42
CA ALA A 889 -10.95 18.09 -33.56
C ALA A 889 -10.78 19.49 -34.19
N ASP A 890 -10.68 20.52 -33.35
CA ASP A 890 -10.36 21.89 -33.77
C ASP A 890 -8.97 21.96 -34.43
N GLU A 891 -7.92 21.40 -33.81
CA GLU A 891 -6.55 21.33 -34.35
C GLU A 891 -6.41 20.50 -35.63
N LEU A 892 -7.37 19.61 -35.92
CA LEU A 892 -7.42 18.82 -37.15
C LEU A 892 -8.30 19.46 -38.21
N GLU A 893 -9.06 20.51 -37.91
CA GLU A 893 -10.15 21.05 -38.76
C GLU A 893 -11.10 19.92 -39.20
N LEU A 894 -11.67 19.17 -38.24
CA LEU A 894 -12.62 18.09 -38.49
C LEU A 894 -13.84 18.17 -37.55
N PRO A 895 -15.07 17.92 -38.04
CA PRO A 895 -16.26 17.93 -37.19
C PRO A 895 -16.24 16.79 -36.16
N MET A 896 -16.42 17.14 -34.90
CA MET A 896 -16.63 16.21 -33.78
C MET A 896 -18.11 16.13 -33.41
N ARG A 897 -18.60 14.90 -33.20
CA ARG A 897 -19.94 14.62 -32.67
C ARG A 897 -19.80 13.97 -31.30
N LYS A 898 -20.71 14.30 -30.38
CA LYS A 898 -20.81 13.75 -29.03
C LYS A 898 -22.19 13.15 -28.84
N ILE A 899 -22.26 11.90 -28.39
CA ILE A 899 -23.50 11.13 -28.28
C ILE A 899 -23.52 10.51 -26.89
N GLU A 900 -24.41 11.00 -26.02
CA GLU A 900 -24.62 10.42 -24.69
C GLU A 900 -25.47 9.17 -24.82
N VAL A 901 -24.87 8.00 -24.60
CA VAL A 901 -25.52 6.68 -24.73
C VAL A 901 -26.09 6.18 -23.41
N CYS A 902 -25.51 6.65 -22.30
CA CYS A 902 -26.01 6.51 -20.93
C CYS A 902 -25.63 7.77 -20.14
N PRO A 903 -26.33 8.10 -19.03
CA PRO A 903 -26.02 9.28 -18.24
C PRO A 903 -24.56 9.32 -17.77
N GLY A 904 -23.79 10.32 -18.23
CA GLY A 904 -22.35 10.41 -17.97
C GLY A 904 -21.49 9.41 -18.75
N ARG A 905 -21.96 8.94 -19.91
CA ARG A 905 -21.26 8.09 -20.89
C ARG A 905 -21.46 8.64 -22.29
N VAL A 906 -20.45 9.36 -22.78
CA VAL A 906 -20.48 10.06 -24.07
C VAL A 906 -19.51 9.41 -25.05
N VAL A 907 -20.04 8.77 -26.09
CA VAL A 907 -19.24 8.37 -27.26
C VAL A 907 -18.91 9.62 -28.07
N SER A 908 -17.65 9.78 -28.45
CA SER A 908 -17.17 10.89 -29.27
C SER A 908 -16.65 10.41 -30.61
N ILE A 909 -16.98 11.13 -31.69
CA ILE A 909 -16.67 10.73 -33.06
C ILE A 909 -16.13 11.93 -33.83
N ILE A 910 -14.88 11.87 -34.29
CA ILE A 910 -14.28 12.85 -35.20
C ILE A 910 -14.36 12.26 -36.62
N THR A 911 -14.98 12.97 -37.55
CA THR A 911 -15.22 12.48 -38.92
C THR A 911 -14.37 13.21 -39.94
N TRP A 912 -13.61 12.46 -40.74
CA TRP A 912 -13.01 12.93 -41.99
C TRP A 912 -13.79 12.37 -43.18
N GLU A 913 -14.63 13.20 -43.80
CA GLU A 913 -15.41 12.86 -44.97
C GLU A 913 -14.52 12.55 -46.19
N GLY A 914 -14.79 11.44 -46.87
CA GLY A 914 -14.08 11.01 -48.08
C GLY A 914 -14.59 11.69 -49.34
N THR A 915 -13.87 11.55 -50.46
CA THR A 915 -14.32 12.11 -51.75
C THR A 915 -15.53 11.39 -52.35
N ASN A 916 -15.89 10.21 -51.85
CA ASN A 916 -17.18 9.58 -52.11
C ASN A 916 -17.81 9.06 -50.80
N PRO A 917 -18.65 9.86 -50.11
CA PRO A 917 -19.22 9.49 -48.81
C PRO A 917 -20.37 8.47 -48.87
N THR A 918 -20.80 8.02 -50.06
CA THR A 918 -21.80 6.93 -50.17
C THR A 918 -21.20 5.55 -49.91
N LEU A 919 -19.90 5.39 -50.18
CA LEU A 919 -19.15 4.17 -49.90
C LEU A 919 -19.09 3.93 -48.38
N LYS A 920 -18.97 2.66 -47.98
CA LYS A 920 -18.80 2.27 -46.59
C LYS A 920 -17.53 2.91 -45.99
N SER A 921 -17.65 3.42 -44.78
CA SER A 921 -16.57 4.12 -44.07
C SER A 921 -15.60 3.16 -43.36
N ILE A 922 -14.45 3.68 -42.98
CA ILE A 922 -13.51 3.03 -42.05
C ILE A 922 -13.73 3.57 -40.64
N LEU A 923 -13.91 2.68 -39.66
CA LEU A 923 -13.92 3.02 -38.25
C LEU A 923 -12.53 2.80 -37.65
N LEU A 924 -12.04 3.75 -36.86
CA LEU A 924 -10.86 3.64 -36.02
C LEU A 924 -11.35 3.78 -34.57
N ASN A 925 -11.61 2.65 -33.90
CA ASN A 925 -12.18 2.62 -32.56
C ASN A 925 -11.09 2.75 -31.47
N SER A 926 -11.44 3.38 -30.36
CA SER A 926 -10.69 3.25 -29.12
C SER A 926 -11.52 3.58 -27.88
N HIS A 927 -11.26 2.90 -26.75
CA HIS A 927 -11.80 3.31 -25.45
C HIS A 927 -10.99 4.48 -24.83
N THR A 928 -11.49 5.02 -23.72
CA THR A 928 -10.95 6.26 -23.09
C THR A 928 -10.60 6.11 -21.62
N ASP A 929 -11.27 5.21 -20.91
CA ASP A 929 -11.04 4.79 -19.54
C ASP A 929 -9.82 3.87 -19.37
N VAL A 930 -9.40 3.62 -18.13
CA VAL A 930 -8.30 2.71 -17.77
C VAL A 930 -8.52 2.00 -16.41
N VAL A 931 -7.96 0.80 -16.22
CA VAL A 931 -8.03 0.07 -14.94
C VAL A 931 -7.31 0.80 -13.78
N PRO A 932 -7.73 0.53 -12.52
CA PRO A 932 -7.08 1.04 -11.32
C PRO A 932 -5.56 0.82 -11.25
N VAL A 933 -4.89 1.64 -10.43
CA VAL A 933 -3.44 1.58 -10.21
C VAL A 933 -3.09 1.45 -8.72
N TYR A 934 -2.18 0.52 -8.43
CA TYR A 934 -1.53 0.36 -7.12
C TYR A 934 -0.23 1.15 -7.13
N GLN A 935 -0.32 2.46 -6.84
CA GLN A 935 0.75 3.43 -7.05
C GLN A 935 2.06 3.10 -6.30
N GLU A 936 2.00 2.31 -5.22
CA GLU A 936 3.14 1.78 -4.48
C GLU A 936 4.00 0.76 -5.26
N HIS A 937 3.51 0.23 -6.38
CA HIS A 937 4.20 -0.75 -7.21
C HIS A 937 4.80 -0.17 -8.51
N TRP A 938 4.62 1.14 -8.74
CA TRP A 938 5.18 1.83 -9.90
C TRP A 938 6.50 2.56 -9.57
N LYS A 939 7.45 2.49 -10.51
CA LYS A 939 8.75 3.18 -10.58
C LYS A 939 8.59 4.71 -10.66
N TYR A 940 7.46 5.18 -11.20
CA TYR A 940 7.08 6.59 -11.38
C TYR A 940 5.57 6.77 -11.08
N ASP A 941 5.06 8.00 -10.98
CA ASP A 941 3.60 8.22 -10.86
C ASP A 941 2.90 7.74 -12.14
N ALA A 942 1.88 6.90 -11.99
CA ALA A 942 1.23 6.17 -13.09
C ALA A 942 0.48 7.08 -14.09
N PHE A 943 0.31 8.36 -13.76
CA PHE A 943 -0.29 9.38 -14.61
C PHE A 943 0.64 10.58 -14.82
N SER A 944 1.95 10.44 -14.57
CA SER A 944 2.94 11.48 -14.86
C SER A 944 3.35 11.51 -16.33
N ALA A 945 3.17 10.39 -17.04
CA ALA A 945 3.79 10.10 -18.34
C ALA A 945 5.30 10.40 -18.30
N PHE A 946 5.99 9.77 -17.35
CA PHE A 946 7.44 9.89 -17.21
C PHE A 946 8.14 9.17 -18.37
N LYS A 947 9.06 9.84 -19.06
CA LYS A 947 9.91 9.21 -20.08
C LYS A 947 11.31 9.07 -19.52
N ASP A 948 11.87 7.86 -19.55
CA ASP A 948 13.27 7.62 -19.15
C ASP A 948 14.28 7.97 -20.25
N ALA A 949 15.57 7.75 -20.00
CA ALA A 949 16.64 8.11 -20.93
C ALA A 949 16.69 7.17 -22.15
N GLU A 950 16.08 5.99 -22.00
CA GLU A 950 15.94 4.93 -22.98
C GLU A 950 14.70 5.14 -23.89
N GLY A 951 13.88 6.16 -23.61
CA GLY A 951 12.69 6.53 -24.38
C GLY A 951 11.40 5.80 -23.95
N ASN A 952 11.41 5.07 -22.84
CA ASN A 952 10.23 4.36 -22.32
C ASN A 952 9.29 5.34 -21.61
N ILE A 953 8.07 5.46 -22.12
CA ILE A 953 7.02 6.33 -21.57
C ILE A 953 6.17 5.49 -20.61
N TYR A 954 6.37 5.69 -19.31
CA TYR A 954 5.64 5.00 -18.24
C TYR A 954 4.36 5.75 -17.87
N ALA A 955 3.22 5.08 -18.06
CA ALA A 955 1.91 5.48 -17.57
C ALA A 955 0.88 4.35 -17.75
N ARG A 956 -0.20 4.38 -16.98
CA ARG A 956 -1.38 3.54 -17.22
C ARG A 956 -2.03 3.95 -18.55
N GLY A 957 -2.30 2.97 -19.41
CA GLY A 957 -2.80 3.15 -20.77
C GLY A 957 -1.74 3.55 -21.80
N SER A 958 -0.45 3.33 -21.49
CA SER A 958 0.63 3.47 -22.47
C SER A 958 0.71 2.29 -23.45
N GLN A 959 0.14 1.14 -23.07
CA GLN A 959 -0.20 0.04 -23.98
C GLN A 959 -1.72 -0.04 -24.23
N ASP A 960 -2.55 0.31 -23.25
CA ASP A 960 -3.97 -0.08 -23.26
C ASP A 960 -4.96 1.05 -22.89
N MET A 961 -5.52 1.79 -23.85
CA MET A 961 -5.14 1.82 -25.27
C MET A 961 -4.78 3.24 -25.77
N LYS A 962 -4.49 4.17 -24.86
CA LYS A 962 -4.28 5.60 -25.18
C LYS A 962 -3.13 5.86 -26.16
N CYS A 963 -2.23 4.90 -26.35
CA CYS A 963 -1.24 4.92 -27.43
C CYS A 963 -1.91 4.87 -28.82
N VAL A 964 -2.81 3.92 -29.07
CA VAL A 964 -3.50 3.72 -30.34
C VAL A 964 -4.39 4.92 -30.67
N THR A 965 -5.13 5.46 -29.70
CA THR A 965 -5.90 6.73 -29.82
C THR A 965 -5.04 7.84 -30.45
N ILE A 966 -3.85 8.09 -29.89
CA ILE A 966 -2.99 9.19 -30.35
C ILE A 966 -2.25 8.82 -31.65
N GLN A 967 -1.97 7.54 -31.90
CA GLN A 967 -1.41 7.09 -33.18
C GLN A 967 -2.40 7.32 -34.33
N TYR A 968 -3.71 7.03 -34.17
CA TYR A 968 -4.74 7.36 -35.16
C TYR A 968 -4.81 8.86 -35.42
N ILE A 969 -4.90 9.68 -34.35
CA ILE A 969 -4.94 11.15 -34.42
C ILE A 969 -3.75 11.71 -35.20
N GLN A 970 -2.53 11.22 -34.92
CA GLN A 970 -1.32 11.72 -35.57
C GLN A 970 -1.14 11.18 -37.00
N ALA A 971 -1.59 9.96 -37.30
CA ALA A 971 -1.61 9.43 -38.66
C ALA A 971 -2.55 10.26 -39.55
N VAL A 972 -3.75 10.57 -39.05
CA VAL A 972 -4.71 11.46 -39.72
C VAL A 972 -4.15 12.87 -39.88
N ARG A 973 -3.48 13.43 -38.86
CA ARG A 973 -2.82 14.74 -38.94
C ARG A 973 -1.77 14.79 -40.06
N ARG A 974 -0.92 13.77 -40.18
CA ARG A 974 0.09 13.66 -41.26
C ARG A 974 -0.57 13.57 -42.64
N LEU A 975 -1.57 12.69 -42.80
CA LEU A 975 -2.29 12.54 -44.06
C LEU A 975 -3.00 13.84 -44.49
N LYS A 976 -3.59 14.61 -43.57
CA LYS A 976 -4.14 15.94 -43.88
C LYS A 976 -3.05 16.95 -44.25
N ALA A 977 -1.92 16.98 -43.53
CA ALA A 977 -0.80 17.89 -43.82
C ALA A 977 -0.16 17.62 -45.20
N ASP A 978 -0.07 16.35 -45.60
CA ASP A 978 0.37 15.91 -46.93
C ASP A 978 -0.66 16.18 -48.05
N GLY A 979 -1.79 16.83 -47.74
CA GLY A 979 -2.85 17.16 -48.71
C GLY A 979 -3.57 15.95 -49.30
N ARG A 980 -3.51 14.79 -48.62
CA ARG A 980 -4.11 13.54 -49.10
C ARG A 980 -5.63 13.68 -49.15
N LYS A 981 -6.25 13.11 -50.18
CA LYS A 981 -7.70 12.94 -50.28
C LYS A 981 -8.02 11.45 -50.19
N LEU A 982 -8.82 11.07 -49.21
CA LEU A 982 -9.25 9.68 -48.99
C LEU A 982 -10.54 9.43 -49.79
N MET A 983 -10.68 8.26 -50.41
CA MET A 983 -11.87 7.95 -51.21
C MET A 983 -13.07 7.68 -50.30
N ARG A 984 -12.89 6.79 -49.32
CA ARG A 984 -13.87 6.46 -48.27
C ARG A 984 -13.74 7.40 -47.07
N THR A 985 -14.86 7.66 -46.38
CA THR A 985 -14.91 8.39 -45.11
C THR A 985 -14.20 7.63 -43.99
N VAL A 986 -13.59 8.35 -43.04
CA VAL A 986 -12.96 7.81 -41.83
C VAL A 986 -13.60 8.41 -40.58
N HIS A 987 -13.95 7.57 -39.62
CA HIS A 987 -14.40 7.98 -38.29
C HIS A 987 -13.38 7.55 -37.24
N LEU A 988 -12.88 8.49 -36.43
CA LEU A 988 -12.14 8.19 -35.21
C LEU A 988 -13.14 8.21 -34.07
N MET A 989 -13.31 7.08 -33.38
CA MET A 989 -14.28 6.92 -32.31
C MET A 989 -13.61 6.70 -30.96
N PHE A 990 -14.18 7.34 -29.95
CA PHE A 990 -13.68 7.37 -28.57
C PHE A 990 -14.82 6.99 -27.63
N VAL A 991 -14.72 5.79 -27.06
CA VAL A 991 -15.79 5.11 -26.31
C VAL A 991 -15.47 5.11 -24.80
N PRO A 992 -16.47 5.19 -23.91
CA PRO A 992 -16.30 4.95 -22.48
C PRO A 992 -16.77 3.54 -22.07
N ASP A 993 -16.37 3.08 -20.88
CA ASP A 993 -16.92 1.91 -20.17
C ASP A 993 -16.41 0.53 -20.65
N GLU A 994 -15.42 0.44 -21.57
CA GLU A 994 -14.85 -0.85 -22.05
C GLU A 994 -14.27 -1.64 -20.88
N GLU A 995 -13.42 -0.99 -20.06
CA GLU A 995 -12.67 -1.55 -18.92
C GLU A 995 -13.57 -2.12 -17.79
N VAL A 996 -14.89 -2.02 -17.93
CA VAL A 996 -15.92 -2.60 -17.06
C VAL A 996 -16.99 -3.41 -17.82
N GLY A 997 -16.71 -3.78 -19.08
CA GLY A 997 -17.48 -4.68 -19.95
C GLY A 997 -18.05 -4.06 -21.23
N GLY A 998 -17.90 -2.75 -21.47
CA GLY A 998 -18.44 -2.03 -22.64
C GLY A 998 -19.97 -1.87 -22.66
N HIS A 999 -20.67 -2.37 -21.64
CA HIS A 999 -22.13 -2.48 -21.57
C HIS A 999 -22.84 -1.11 -21.70
N LYS A 1000 -22.35 -0.06 -21.02
CA LYS A 1000 -22.89 1.32 -21.13
C LYS A 1000 -22.10 2.19 -22.11
N GLY A 1001 -21.27 1.56 -22.93
CA GLY A 1001 -20.44 2.13 -23.97
C GLY A 1001 -20.85 1.62 -25.34
N MET A 1002 -19.98 0.83 -25.97
CA MET A 1002 -20.20 0.29 -27.31
C MET A 1002 -21.44 -0.60 -27.43
N GLU A 1003 -21.78 -1.44 -26.44
CA GLU A 1003 -22.96 -2.33 -26.54
C GLU A 1003 -24.25 -1.52 -26.72
N THR A 1004 -24.42 -0.47 -25.93
CA THR A 1004 -25.53 0.49 -26.08
C THR A 1004 -25.39 1.32 -27.37
N PHE A 1005 -24.17 1.59 -27.85
CA PHE A 1005 -23.95 2.43 -29.03
C PHE A 1005 -24.20 1.73 -30.37
N VAL A 1006 -23.88 0.45 -30.53
CA VAL A 1006 -24.10 -0.26 -31.81
C VAL A 1006 -25.58 -0.40 -32.17
N GLU A 1007 -26.46 -0.42 -31.17
CA GLU A 1007 -27.92 -0.36 -31.34
C GLU A 1007 -28.44 1.06 -31.64
N HIS A 1008 -27.65 2.09 -31.35
CA HIS A 1008 -28.10 3.48 -31.44
C HIS A 1008 -28.19 3.97 -32.90
N PRO A 1009 -29.25 4.69 -33.31
CA PRO A 1009 -29.44 5.12 -34.70
C PRO A 1009 -28.31 5.98 -35.30
N GLU A 1010 -27.46 6.59 -34.46
CA GLU A 1010 -26.29 7.33 -34.92
C GLU A 1010 -25.11 6.45 -35.33
N PHE A 1011 -24.97 5.23 -34.79
CA PHE A 1011 -23.94 4.27 -35.23
C PHE A 1011 -24.24 3.79 -36.66
N GLN A 1012 -25.51 3.47 -36.95
CA GLN A 1012 -25.95 3.08 -38.29
C GLN A 1012 -25.65 4.17 -39.35
N LYS A 1013 -25.78 5.46 -38.98
CA LYS A 1013 -25.46 6.61 -39.85
C LYS A 1013 -23.98 6.77 -40.18
N LEU A 1014 -23.08 6.08 -39.48
CA LEU A 1014 -21.65 6.06 -39.81
C LEU A 1014 -21.38 5.24 -41.09
N ASN A 1015 -22.31 4.38 -41.52
CA ASN A 1015 -22.17 3.57 -42.73
C ASN A 1015 -20.88 2.73 -42.77
N ILE A 1016 -20.46 2.18 -41.62
CA ILE A 1016 -19.17 1.47 -41.48
C ILE A 1016 -19.15 0.18 -42.29
N GLY A 1017 -18.03 -0.07 -42.99
CA GLY A 1017 -17.76 -1.32 -43.71
C GLY A 1017 -16.61 -2.13 -43.12
N PHE A 1018 -15.70 -1.48 -42.39
CA PHE A 1018 -14.57 -2.13 -41.73
C PHE A 1018 -14.11 -1.30 -40.52
N ALA A 1019 -13.67 -1.97 -39.46
CA ALA A 1019 -13.17 -1.34 -38.24
C ALA A 1019 -11.76 -1.83 -37.86
N LEU A 1020 -10.93 -0.90 -37.37
CA LEU A 1020 -9.75 -1.21 -36.56
C LEU A 1020 -10.02 -0.87 -35.10
N ASP A 1021 -9.47 -1.68 -34.21
CA ASP A 1021 -9.69 -1.65 -32.76
C ASP A 1021 -8.37 -2.01 -32.02
N GLU A 1022 -8.38 -2.07 -30.70
CA GLU A 1022 -7.20 -2.39 -29.89
C GLU A 1022 -6.60 -3.79 -30.14
N GLY A 1023 -5.33 -3.95 -29.78
CA GLY A 1023 -4.67 -5.25 -29.75
C GLY A 1023 -3.52 -5.29 -28.74
N LEU A 1024 -3.00 -6.49 -28.48
CA LEU A 1024 -1.89 -6.70 -27.55
C LEU A 1024 -0.53 -6.30 -28.15
N ALA A 1025 0.41 -5.97 -27.26
CA ALA A 1025 1.82 -5.94 -27.59
C ALA A 1025 2.36 -7.34 -27.92
N ASN A 1026 3.40 -7.42 -28.76
CA ASN A 1026 4.08 -8.66 -29.10
C ASN A 1026 5.55 -8.59 -28.65
N PRO A 1027 6.03 -9.50 -27.76
CA PRO A 1027 7.43 -9.51 -27.32
C PRO A 1027 8.45 -9.87 -28.42
N GLY A 1028 8.00 -10.52 -29.50
CA GLY A 1028 8.80 -10.93 -30.65
C GLY A 1028 8.88 -9.86 -31.74
N GLU A 1029 9.23 -10.28 -32.96
CA GLU A 1029 9.39 -9.37 -34.10
C GLU A 1029 8.08 -9.11 -34.87
N ALA A 1030 7.12 -10.02 -34.77
CA ALA A 1030 5.82 -9.90 -35.41
C ALA A 1030 4.90 -8.92 -34.68
N PHE A 1031 3.74 -8.67 -35.27
CA PHE A 1031 2.62 -7.99 -34.63
C PHE A 1031 1.43 -8.93 -34.61
N THR A 1032 0.78 -9.07 -33.46
CA THR A 1032 -0.40 -9.93 -33.34
C THR A 1032 -1.63 -9.21 -33.90
N VAL A 1033 -2.49 -9.95 -34.60
CA VAL A 1033 -3.66 -9.44 -35.29
C VAL A 1033 -4.87 -10.29 -34.90
N PHE A 1034 -5.88 -9.63 -34.36
CA PHE A 1034 -7.01 -10.29 -33.73
C PHE A 1034 -8.27 -10.17 -34.59
N TYR A 1035 -8.71 -11.30 -35.14
CA TYR A 1035 -9.86 -11.42 -36.04
C TYR A 1035 -11.10 -12.01 -35.36
N GLY A 1036 -10.95 -12.37 -34.08
CA GLY A 1036 -11.98 -12.87 -33.19
C GLY A 1036 -11.50 -12.72 -31.75
N GLU A 1037 -12.40 -12.95 -30.79
CA GLU A 1037 -12.12 -12.92 -29.36
C GLU A 1037 -12.92 -13.99 -28.63
N ARG A 1038 -12.64 -14.18 -27.34
CA ARG A 1038 -13.35 -15.14 -26.50
C ARG A 1038 -14.62 -14.57 -25.93
N ASN A 1039 -15.68 -15.37 -25.92
CA ASN A 1039 -16.92 -15.04 -25.21
C ASN A 1039 -16.69 -15.14 -23.70
N PRO A 1040 -16.85 -14.04 -22.93
CA PRO A 1040 -16.83 -14.08 -21.47
C PRO A 1040 -18.20 -14.51 -20.92
N TRP A 1041 -18.22 -15.65 -20.23
CA TRP A 1041 -19.38 -16.11 -19.46
C TRP A 1041 -19.03 -16.12 -17.98
N TRP A 1042 -19.71 -15.29 -17.20
CA TRP A 1042 -19.65 -15.29 -15.75
C TRP A 1042 -20.92 -15.92 -15.22
N ILE A 1043 -20.82 -17.18 -14.79
CA ILE A 1043 -21.95 -18.02 -14.38
C ILE A 1043 -21.90 -18.27 -12.88
N THR A 1044 -23.04 -18.20 -12.20
CA THR A 1044 -23.24 -18.71 -10.83
C THR A 1044 -24.16 -19.91 -10.90
N ILE A 1045 -23.76 -21.02 -10.29
CA ILE A 1045 -24.58 -22.22 -10.10
C ILE A 1045 -25.09 -22.20 -8.66
N HIS A 1046 -26.41 -22.32 -8.49
CA HIS A 1046 -27.08 -22.44 -7.21
C HIS A 1046 -27.43 -23.89 -6.96
N CYS A 1047 -26.98 -24.42 -5.82
CA CYS A 1047 -27.25 -25.79 -5.38
C CYS A 1047 -28.11 -25.76 -4.11
N PRO A 1048 -29.45 -25.75 -4.22
CA PRO A 1048 -30.33 -26.04 -3.08
C PRO A 1048 -30.14 -27.47 -2.58
N GLY A 1049 -30.56 -27.76 -1.35
CA GLY A 1049 -30.58 -29.13 -0.84
C GLY A 1049 -31.14 -29.24 0.57
N SER A 1050 -31.26 -30.47 1.05
CA SER A 1050 -31.86 -30.79 2.34
C SER A 1050 -31.05 -30.22 3.52
N PRO A 1051 -31.58 -29.25 4.30
CA PRO A 1051 -30.94 -28.81 5.53
C PRO A 1051 -31.16 -29.81 6.66
N GLY A 1052 -30.30 -29.78 7.68
CA GLY A 1052 -30.43 -30.65 8.84
C GLY A 1052 -29.27 -30.53 9.82
N HIS A 1053 -29.30 -31.34 10.88
CA HIS A 1053 -28.20 -31.37 11.85
C HIS A 1053 -27.05 -32.22 11.32
N GLY A 1054 -25.81 -31.70 11.34
CA GLY A 1054 -24.60 -32.34 10.79
C GLY A 1054 -24.18 -33.66 11.45
N SER A 1055 -24.93 -34.14 12.45
CA SER A 1055 -24.79 -35.49 13.03
C SER A 1055 -25.74 -36.52 12.40
N ARG A 1056 -26.31 -36.21 11.23
CA ARG A 1056 -27.23 -37.07 10.46
C ARG A 1056 -26.70 -37.21 9.03
N PHE A 1057 -26.80 -38.41 8.49
CA PHE A 1057 -26.67 -38.63 7.04
C PHE A 1057 -27.98 -38.18 6.39
N VAL A 1058 -28.09 -36.87 6.19
CA VAL A 1058 -29.16 -36.27 5.37
C VAL A 1058 -28.74 -36.46 3.91
N GLU A 1059 -29.67 -36.91 3.07
CA GLU A 1059 -29.47 -37.10 1.64
C GLU A 1059 -29.88 -35.84 0.85
N ASN A 1060 -29.43 -35.72 -0.41
CA ASN A 1060 -29.78 -34.62 -1.32
C ASN A 1060 -29.30 -33.24 -0.79
N THR A 1061 -28.13 -33.19 -0.15
CA THR A 1061 -27.58 -31.96 0.45
C THR A 1061 -26.98 -31.02 -0.59
N ALA A 1062 -27.01 -29.71 -0.31
CA ALA A 1062 -26.44 -28.69 -1.19
C ALA A 1062 -24.94 -28.95 -1.51
N ALA A 1063 -24.20 -29.50 -0.55
CA ALA A 1063 -22.77 -29.81 -0.67
C ALA A 1063 -22.47 -30.98 -1.62
N GLU A 1064 -23.35 -31.98 -1.72
CA GLU A 1064 -23.19 -33.11 -2.63
C GLU A 1064 -23.38 -32.68 -4.10
N LYS A 1065 -24.40 -31.87 -4.36
CA LYS A 1065 -24.67 -31.30 -5.69
C LYS A 1065 -23.58 -30.34 -6.11
N LEU A 1066 -23.17 -29.45 -5.20
CA LEU A 1066 -22.03 -28.55 -5.39
C LEU A 1066 -20.75 -29.31 -5.75
N ARG A 1067 -20.47 -30.43 -5.08
CA ARG A 1067 -19.32 -31.30 -5.41
C ARG A 1067 -19.42 -31.88 -6.83
N HIS A 1068 -20.61 -32.30 -7.25
CA HIS A 1068 -20.84 -32.78 -8.62
C HIS A 1068 -20.54 -31.66 -9.64
N VAL A 1069 -21.15 -30.49 -9.47
CA VAL A 1069 -20.94 -29.31 -10.33
C VAL A 1069 -19.45 -28.94 -10.42
N ILE A 1070 -18.77 -28.81 -9.28
CA ILE A 1070 -17.34 -28.47 -9.23
C ILE A 1070 -16.49 -29.50 -9.98
N ASN A 1071 -16.79 -30.79 -9.83
CA ASN A 1071 -16.07 -31.84 -10.56
C ASN A 1071 -16.28 -31.69 -12.08
N SER A 1072 -17.52 -31.59 -12.56
CA SER A 1072 -17.81 -31.54 -14.01
C SER A 1072 -17.15 -30.35 -14.71
N PHE A 1073 -17.18 -29.15 -14.09
CA PHE A 1073 -16.49 -27.96 -14.60
C PHE A 1073 -14.95 -28.08 -14.54
N LEU A 1074 -14.38 -28.67 -13.48
CA LEU A 1074 -12.92 -28.81 -13.35
C LEU A 1074 -12.35 -29.97 -14.19
N ASP A 1075 -13.11 -31.04 -14.42
CA ASP A 1075 -12.73 -32.11 -15.34
C ASP A 1075 -12.81 -31.62 -16.80
N PHE A 1076 -13.77 -30.74 -17.13
CA PHE A 1076 -13.75 -30.02 -18.41
C PHE A 1076 -12.51 -29.12 -18.53
N ARG A 1077 -12.16 -28.34 -17.50
CA ARG A 1077 -10.90 -27.56 -17.46
C ARG A 1077 -9.66 -28.44 -17.67
N GLN A 1078 -9.62 -29.65 -17.12
CA GLN A 1078 -8.52 -30.60 -17.33
C GLN A 1078 -8.43 -31.03 -18.81
N ARG A 1079 -9.57 -31.33 -19.46
CA ARG A 1079 -9.62 -31.69 -20.89
C ARG A 1079 -9.14 -30.55 -21.79
N GLU A 1080 -9.60 -29.32 -21.55
CA GLU A 1080 -9.19 -28.15 -22.34
C GLU A 1080 -7.71 -27.79 -22.12
N LYS A 1081 -7.23 -27.87 -20.87
CA LYS A 1081 -5.80 -27.72 -20.57
C LYS A 1081 -4.96 -28.83 -21.21
N HIS A 1082 -5.47 -30.06 -21.32
CA HIS A 1082 -4.77 -31.11 -22.03
C HIS A 1082 -4.67 -30.79 -23.53
N ARG A 1083 -5.77 -30.42 -24.19
CA ARG A 1083 -5.80 -30.00 -25.61
C ARG A 1083 -4.71 -28.95 -25.92
N LEU A 1084 -4.60 -27.91 -25.10
CA LEU A 1084 -3.57 -26.87 -25.23
C LEU A 1084 -2.13 -27.40 -25.18
N ASN A 1085 -1.87 -28.41 -24.34
CA ASN A 1085 -0.52 -28.97 -24.17
C ASN A 1085 -0.18 -30.05 -25.21
N THR A 1086 -1.14 -30.56 -25.97
CA THR A 1086 -0.95 -31.73 -26.87
C THR A 1086 -0.72 -31.35 -28.34
N SER A 1087 -0.82 -30.06 -28.70
CA SER A 1087 -0.48 -29.58 -30.04
C SER A 1087 0.17 -28.20 -29.99
N GLU A 1088 1.31 -28.05 -30.66
CA GLU A 1088 1.97 -26.76 -30.88
C GLU A 1088 1.14 -25.79 -31.74
N CYS A 1089 0.05 -26.27 -32.36
CA CYS A 1089 -0.86 -25.47 -33.17
C CYS A 1089 -2.02 -24.82 -32.38
N PHE A 1090 -2.19 -25.12 -31.08
CA PHE A 1090 -3.22 -24.47 -30.26
C PHE A 1090 -2.62 -23.35 -29.40
N THR A 1091 -3.20 -22.16 -29.52
CA THR A 1091 -2.82 -20.94 -28.79
C THR A 1091 -3.64 -20.75 -27.51
N LEU A 1092 -3.30 -19.72 -26.73
CA LEU A 1092 -4.19 -19.12 -25.72
C LEU A 1092 -5.61 -18.95 -26.29
N GLY A 1093 -5.71 -18.45 -27.53
CA GLY A 1093 -6.94 -18.20 -28.28
C GLY A 1093 -7.88 -19.40 -28.48
N ASP A 1094 -7.43 -20.66 -28.43
CA ASP A 1094 -8.18 -21.80 -29.02
C ASP A 1094 -8.90 -22.77 -28.05
N VAL A 1095 -8.67 -22.67 -26.73
CA VAL A 1095 -9.21 -23.62 -25.72
C VAL A 1095 -10.08 -22.94 -24.66
N THR A 1096 -11.20 -23.54 -24.26
CA THR A 1096 -12.08 -22.93 -23.24
C THR A 1096 -11.39 -22.93 -21.87
N THR A 1097 -11.17 -21.76 -21.29
CA THR A 1097 -10.69 -21.67 -19.90
C THR A 1097 -11.88 -21.58 -18.94
N VAL A 1098 -11.76 -22.24 -17.78
CA VAL A 1098 -12.84 -22.37 -16.78
C VAL A 1098 -12.25 -22.21 -15.39
N ASN A 1099 -12.43 -21.06 -14.75
CA ASN A 1099 -11.83 -20.75 -13.44
C ASN A 1099 -12.93 -20.59 -12.39
N MET A 1100 -12.88 -21.34 -11.29
CA MET A 1100 -13.79 -21.14 -10.15
C MET A 1100 -13.37 -19.88 -9.38
N THR A 1101 -14.26 -18.89 -9.28
CA THR A 1101 -13.95 -17.55 -8.75
C THR A 1101 -14.58 -17.28 -7.37
N MET A 1102 -15.73 -17.87 -7.07
CA MET A 1102 -16.43 -17.74 -5.79
C MET A 1102 -17.07 -19.05 -5.35
N VAL A 1103 -17.16 -19.29 -4.04
CA VAL A 1103 -17.98 -20.34 -3.41
C VAL A 1103 -18.62 -19.74 -2.14
N LYS A 1104 -19.91 -20.00 -1.92
CA LYS A 1104 -20.70 -19.46 -0.78
C LYS A 1104 -21.66 -20.53 -0.23
N GLY A 1105 -22.17 -20.30 0.98
CA GLY A 1105 -23.17 -21.15 1.64
C GLY A 1105 -22.75 -21.64 3.03
N GLY A 1106 -23.74 -22.11 3.80
CA GLY A 1106 -23.57 -22.55 5.20
C GLY A 1106 -23.68 -21.42 6.23
N VAL A 1107 -24.25 -21.73 7.40
CA VAL A 1107 -24.52 -20.75 8.48
C VAL A 1107 -23.92 -21.12 9.84
N ALA A 1108 -23.70 -22.42 10.12
CA ALA A 1108 -23.11 -22.91 11.35
C ALA A 1108 -22.52 -24.32 11.15
N TYR A 1109 -21.48 -24.70 11.91
CA TYR A 1109 -20.77 -25.98 11.73
C TYR A 1109 -21.64 -27.24 11.89
N ASN A 1110 -22.70 -27.17 12.70
CA ASN A 1110 -23.61 -28.29 12.93
C ASN A 1110 -24.90 -28.22 12.09
N VAL A 1111 -24.99 -27.28 11.13
CA VAL A 1111 -26.15 -27.10 10.26
C VAL A 1111 -25.74 -27.36 8.82
N ILE A 1112 -26.29 -28.44 8.24
CA ILE A 1112 -26.16 -28.74 6.81
C ILE A 1112 -26.85 -27.61 6.02
N PRO A 1113 -26.18 -26.98 5.04
CA PRO A 1113 -26.74 -25.87 4.29
C PRO A 1113 -27.99 -26.26 3.49
N ALA A 1114 -28.99 -25.38 3.50
CA ALA A 1114 -30.14 -25.43 2.60
C ALA A 1114 -29.78 -25.03 1.15
N GLU A 1115 -28.70 -24.27 0.99
CA GLU A 1115 -28.22 -23.74 -0.29
C GLU A 1115 -26.69 -23.54 -0.25
N MET A 1116 -26.03 -23.73 -1.38
CA MET A 1116 -24.65 -23.32 -1.62
C MET A 1116 -24.48 -22.84 -3.06
N ASP A 1117 -23.66 -21.82 -3.27
CA ASP A 1117 -23.39 -21.25 -4.59
C ASP A 1117 -21.94 -21.46 -5.01
N VAL A 1118 -21.70 -21.59 -6.32
CA VAL A 1118 -20.37 -21.50 -6.93
C VAL A 1118 -20.41 -20.66 -8.20
N SER A 1119 -19.43 -19.78 -8.37
CA SER A 1119 -19.30 -18.98 -9.60
C SER A 1119 -18.04 -19.34 -10.37
N PHE A 1120 -18.13 -19.32 -11.70
CA PHE A 1120 -17.03 -19.56 -12.62
C PHE A 1120 -16.89 -18.43 -13.64
N ASP A 1121 -15.65 -18.06 -13.95
CA ASP A 1121 -15.28 -17.31 -15.16
C ASP A 1121 -14.92 -18.32 -16.26
N LEU A 1122 -15.68 -18.29 -17.36
CA LEU A 1122 -15.44 -19.08 -18.56
C LEU A 1122 -15.03 -18.13 -19.69
N ARG A 1123 -13.91 -18.40 -20.38
CA ARG A 1123 -13.54 -17.72 -21.64
C ARG A 1123 -13.56 -18.74 -22.77
N ILE A 1124 -14.58 -18.63 -23.62
CA ILE A 1124 -14.94 -19.65 -24.61
C ILE A 1124 -14.50 -19.18 -26.00
N PRO A 1125 -13.71 -19.96 -26.75
CA PRO A 1125 -13.28 -19.57 -28.10
C PRO A 1125 -14.48 -19.59 -29.07
N PRO A 1126 -14.49 -18.75 -30.11
CA PRO A 1126 -15.60 -18.65 -31.07
C PRO A 1126 -15.76 -19.91 -31.95
N THR A 1127 -14.84 -20.88 -31.85
CA THR A 1127 -14.90 -22.20 -32.48
C THR A 1127 -15.75 -23.23 -31.72
N VAL A 1128 -16.10 -22.97 -30.45
CA VAL A 1128 -16.99 -23.83 -29.64
C VAL A 1128 -18.44 -23.40 -29.84
N ASN A 1129 -19.33 -24.33 -30.19
CA ASN A 1129 -20.76 -24.04 -30.29
C ASN A 1129 -21.32 -23.66 -28.91
N LEU A 1130 -21.68 -22.39 -28.73
CA LEU A 1130 -22.13 -21.85 -27.44
C LEU A 1130 -23.46 -22.46 -26.96
N GLN A 1131 -24.39 -22.74 -27.88
CA GLN A 1131 -25.68 -23.34 -27.54
C GLN A 1131 -25.51 -24.77 -27.01
N GLU A 1132 -24.62 -25.54 -27.65
CA GLU A 1132 -24.26 -26.90 -27.20
C GLU A 1132 -23.48 -26.87 -25.87
N PHE A 1133 -22.63 -25.88 -25.65
CA PHE A 1133 -21.91 -25.73 -24.38
C PHE A 1133 -22.83 -25.32 -23.22
N GLU A 1134 -23.82 -24.45 -23.45
CA GLU A 1134 -24.89 -24.20 -22.46
C GLU A 1134 -25.75 -25.45 -22.22
N ARG A 1135 -26.06 -26.23 -23.27
CA ARG A 1135 -26.75 -27.51 -23.14
C ARG A 1135 -25.98 -28.47 -22.24
N GLN A 1136 -24.66 -28.56 -22.42
CA GLN A 1136 -23.75 -29.36 -21.59
C GLN A 1136 -23.68 -28.84 -20.13
N ILE A 1137 -23.60 -27.53 -19.90
CA ILE A 1137 -23.66 -26.95 -18.54
C ILE A 1137 -24.99 -27.30 -17.86
N LYS A 1138 -26.10 -27.24 -18.61
CA LYS A 1138 -27.44 -27.60 -18.12
C LYS A 1138 -27.56 -29.09 -17.82
N GLU A 1139 -26.88 -29.95 -18.58
CA GLU A 1139 -26.75 -31.38 -18.26
C GLU A 1139 -25.99 -31.57 -16.93
N TRP A 1140 -24.81 -30.98 -16.75
CA TRP A 1140 -24.05 -31.09 -15.48
C TRP A 1140 -24.81 -30.56 -14.26
N CYS A 1141 -25.64 -29.53 -14.43
CA CYS A 1141 -26.52 -29.04 -13.36
C CYS A 1141 -27.61 -30.09 -13.06
N LYS A 1142 -28.29 -30.63 -14.07
CA LYS A 1142 -29.32 -31.65 -13.91
C LYS A 1142 -28.78 -32.96 -13.31
N GLU A 1143 -27.56 -33.35 -13.68
CA GLU A 1143 -26.85 -34.52 -13.12
C GLU A 1143 -26.46 -34.31 -11.65
N ALA A 1144 -26.30 -33.06 -11.21
CA ALA A 1144 -26.13 -32.71 -9.80
C ALA A 1144 -27.48 -32.66 -9.04
N GLY A 1145 -28.59 -32.28 -9.68
CA GLY A 1145 -29.94 -32.38 -9.13
C GLY A 1145 -30.99 -31.60 -9.93
N GLU A 1146 -32.27 -32.01 -9.86
CA GLU A 1146 -33.35 -31.36 -10.62
C GLU A 1146 -33.68 -29.92 -10.16
N ASP A 1147 -33.26 -29.55 -8.96
CA ASP A 1147 -33.40 -28.24 -8.33
C ASP A 1147 -32.12 -27.37 -8.44
N VAL A 1148 -31.05 -27.89 -9.05
CA VAL A 1148 -29.83 -27.11 -9.32
C VAL A 1148 -30.08 -26.18 -10.49
N THR A 1149 -29.86 -24.88 -10.26
CA THR A 1149 -30.13 -23.82 -11.24
C THR A 1149 -28.88 -22.97 -11.48
N TYR A 1150 -28.91 -22.13 -12.51
CA TYR A 1150 -27.80 -21.22 -12.79
C TYR A 1150 -28.30 -19.86 -13.29
N GLU A 1151 -27.53 -18.82 -12.98
CA GLU A 1151 -27.68 -17.48 -13.52
C GLU A 1151 -26.38 -17.03 -14.20
N PHE A 1152 -26.47 -16.10 -15.14
CA PHE A 1152 -25.31 -15.46 -15.73
C PHE A 1152 -25.25 -13.99 -15.30
N ALA A 1153 -24.14 -13.59 -14.67
CA ALA A 1153 -23.81 -12.19 -14.42
C ALA A 1153 -23.31 -11.47 -15.68
N GLN A 1154 -22.68 -12.23 -16.60
CA GLN A 1154 -22.32 -11.79 -17.95
C GLN A 1154 -22.38 -13.00 -18.89
N LYS A 1155 -22.92 -12.83 -20.10
CA LYS A 1155 -23.00 -13.89 -21.12
C LYS A 1155 -23.04 -13.28 -22.52
N HIS A 1156 -21.91 -13.32 -23.24
CA HIS A 1156 -21.89 -12.96 -24.65
C HIS A 1156 -22.20 -14.17 -25.54
N MET A 1157 -22.99 -13.99 -26.61
CA MET A 1157 -23.45 -15.10 -27.47
C MET A 1157 -22.94 -15.00 -28.91
N ASN A 1158 -22.09 -14.04 -29.25
CA ASN A 1158 -21.67 -13.82 -30.62
C ASN A 1158 -20.42 -14.64 -30.99
N GLN A 1159 -20.43 -15.21 -32.20
CA GLN A 1159 -19.33 -16.04 -32.72
C GLN A 1159 -18.81 -15.52 -34.07
N ASN A 1160 -19.18 -14.30 -34.47
CA ASN A 1160 -18.82 -13.73 -35.77
C ASN A 1160 -17.31 -13.44 -35.81
N LEU A 1161 -16.63 -14.00 -36.80
CA LEU A 1161 -15.21 -13.78 -37.07
C LEU A 1161 -15.03 -12.86 -38.26
N THR A 1162 -14.03 -11.98 -38.19
CA THR A 1162 -13.57 -11.24 -39.36
C THR A 1162 -12.77 -12.19 -40.27
N SER A 1163 -12.99 -12.10 -41.58
CA SER A 1163 -12.19 -12.88 -42.52
C SER A 1163 -10.71 -12.50 -42.45
N THR A 1164 -9.83 -13.49 -42.58
CA THR A 1164 -8.38 -13.27 -42.73
C THR A 1164 -7.80 -14.03 -43.93
N GLU A 1165 -8.67 -14.25 -44.92
CA GLU A 1165 -8.34 -14.81 -46.23
C GLU A 1165 -8.03 -13.71 -47.22
N GLU A 1166 -7.05 -13.90 -48.10
CA GLU A 1166 -6.58 -12.88 -49.06
C GLU A 1166 -7.60 -12.53 -50.15
N SER A 1167 -8.75 -13.24 -50.18
CA SER A 1167 -9.93 -12.97 -51.01
C SER A 1167 -10.88 -11.92 -50.42
N ASP A 1168 -10.80 -11.63 -49.12
CA ASP A 1168 -11.52 -10.52 -48.50
C ASP A 1168 -10.79 -9.20 -48.82
N PRO A 1169 -11.42 -8.19 -49.46
CA PRO A 1169 -10.72 -6.98 -49.88
C PRO A 1169 -10.20 -6.13 -48.72
N TRP A 1170 -10.83 -6.16 -47.55
CA TRP A 1170 -10.36 -5.44 -46.36
C TRP A 1170 -9.13 -6.11 -45.77
N TRP A 1171 -9.17 -7.43 -45.59
CA TRP A 1171 -7.99 -8.19 -45.15
C TRP A 1171 -6.86 -8.08 -46.17
N SER A 1172 -7.15 -8.20 -47.47
CA SER A 1172 -6.15 -8.10 -48.54
C SER A 1172 -5.44 -6.74 -48.53
N ALA A 1173 -6.17 -5.64 -48.33
CA ALA A 1173 -5.58 -4.30 -48.18
C ALA A 1173 -4.74 -4.16 -46.90
N PHE A 1174 -5.21 -4.69 -45.77
CA PHE A 1174 -4.47 -4.70 -44.51
C PHE A 1174 -3.18 -5.52 -44.60
N SER A 1175 -3.30 -6.79 -45.01
CA SER A 1175 -2.21 -7.76 -45.07
C SER A 1175 -1.14 -7.36 -46.09
N SER A 1176 -1.53 -6.90 -47.28
CA SER A 1176 -0.60 -6.49 -48.33
C SER A 1176 0.17 -5.23 -47.96
N THR A 1177 -0.46 -4.29 -47.23
CA THR A 1177 0.22 -3.11 -46.68
C THR A 1177 1.27 -3.50 -45.67
N CYS A 1178 0.94 -4.39 -44.72
CA CYS A 1178 1.91 -4.91 -43.75
C CYS A 1178 3.06 -5.67 -44.45
N LYS A 1179 2.77 -6.56 -45.40
CA LYS A 1179 3.78 -7.26 -46.20
C LYS A 1179 4.70 -6.28 -46.95
N ALA A 1180 4.15 -5.22 -47.55
CA ALA A 1180 4.91 -4.17 -48.24
C ALA A 1180 5.76 -3.29 -47.29
N MET A 1181 5.39 -3.21 -46.01
CA MET A 1181 6.20 -2.60 -44.94
C MET A 1181 7.22 -3.55 -44.31
N ASN A 1182 7.36 -4.79 -44.83
CA ASN A 1182 8.15 -5.87 -44.25
C ASN A 1182 7.74 -6.17 -42.78
N ILE A 1183 6.43 -6.22 -42.53
CA ILE A 1183 5.82 -6.53 -41.24
C ILE A 1183 5.29 -7.97 -41.27
N THR A 1184 5.81 -8.81 -40.35
CA THR A 1184 5.26 -10.13 -40.04
C THR A 1184 4.01 -9.99 -39.19
N LEU A 1185 2.94 -10.71 -39.53
CA LEU A 1185 1.67 -10.74 -38.81
C LEU A 1185 1.44 -12.14 -38.21
N GLU A 1186 1.06 -12.19 -36.93
CA GLU A 1186 0.62 -13.41 -36.24
C GLU A 1186 -0.90 -13.32 -36.03
N LYS A 1187 -1.68 -14.28 -36.56
CA LYS A 1187 -3.15 -14.28 -36.46
C LYS A 1187 -3.59 -15.07 -35.23
N GLU A 1188 -4.31 -14.44 -34.30
CA GLU A 1188 -4.78 -15.09 -33.06
C GLU A 1188 -6.26 -14.73 -32.75
N ILE A 1189 -6.92 -15.55 -31.94
CA ILE A 1189 -8.16 -15.20 -31.24
C ILE A 1189 -7.80 -14.49 -29.94
N PHE A 1190 -8.29 -13.27 -29.72
CA PHE A 1190 -7.93 -12.43 -28.58
C PHE A 1190 -8.24 -13.15 -27.25
N PRO A 1191 -7.27 -13.21 -26.30
CA PRO A 1191 -7.38 -14.03 -25.09
C PRO A 1191 -8.33 -13.45 -24.02
N ALA A 1192 -8.62 -12.15 -24.09
CA ALA A 1192 -9.62 -11.46 -23.29
C ALA A 1192 -10.84 -11.11 -24.16
N ALA A 1193 -11.34 -9.87 -24.11
CA ALA A 1193 -12.42 -9.35 -24.94
C ALA A 1193 -12.19 -7.85 -25.22
N THR A 1194 -12.60 -7.32 -26.38
CA THR A 1194 -12.51 -5.89 -26.78
C THR A 1194 -13.84 -5.38 -27.33
N ASP A 1195 -13.99 -4.07 -27.56
CA ASP A 1195 -15.17 -3.46 -28.20
C ASP A 1195 -15.56 -4.11 -29.55
N SER A 1196 -14.60 -4.72 -30.25
CA SER A 1196 -14.80 -5.46 -31.51
C SER A 1196 -15.88 -6.54 -31.45
N ARG A 1197 -16.19 -7.13 -30.29
CA ARG A 1197 -17.32 -8.09 -30.14
C ARG A 1197 -18.64 -7.48 -30.59
N PHE A 1198 -18.90 -6.24 -30.21
CA PHE A 1198 -20.16 -5.55 -30.49
C PHE A 1198 -20.23 -5.10 -31.97
N ILE A 1199 -19.11 -4.63 -32.52
CA ILE A 1199 -19.00 -4.28 -33.95
C ILE A 1199 -19.23 -5.52 -34.82
N ARG A 1200 -18.59 -6.66 -34.50
CA ARG A 1200 -18.79 -7.93 -35.21
C ARG A 1200 -20.18 -8.51 -34.98
N ALA A 1201 -20.81 -8.27 -33.84
CA ALA A 1201 -22.17 -8.72 -33.57
C ALA A 1201 -23.23 -8.10 -34.50
N VAL A 1202 -23.05 -6.83 -34.89
CA VAL A 1202 -23.90 -6.17 -35.91
C VAL A 1202 -23.45 -6.41 -37.36
N GLY A 1203 -22.52 -7.36 -37.58
CA GLY A 1203 -22.11 -7.84 -38.90
C GLY A 1203 -21.00 -7.04 -39.59
N ILE A 1204 -20.36 -6.10 -38.91
CA ILE A 1204 -19.24 -5.32 -39.45
C ILE A 1204 -17.92 -6.07 -39.15
N PRO A 1205 -17.04 -6.29 -40.15
CA PRO A 1205 -15.71 -6.85 -39.90
C PRO A 1205 -14.86 -5.86 -39.10
N ALA A 1206 -14.33 -6.32 -37.97
CA ALA A 1206 -13.43 -5.57 -37.09
C ALA A 1206 -12.13 -6.35 -36.83
N ILE A 1207 -11.00 -5.65 -36.80
CA ILE A 1207 -9.69 -6.25 -36.48
C ILE A 1207 -9.04 -5.49 -35.33
N GLY A 1208 -8.75 -6.22 -34.26
CA GLY A 1208 -7.94 -5.73 -33.16
C GLY A 1208 -6.46 -5.70 -33.55
N PHE A 1209 -5.82 -4.53 -33.51
CA PHE A 1209 -4.43 -4.36 -33.94
C PHE A 1209 -3.74 -3.15 -33.29
N SER A 1210 -2.82 -3.42 -32.37
CA SER A 1210 -1.86 -2.44 -31.86
C SER A 1210 -0.49 -2.62 -32.50
N PRO A 1211 0.12 -1.58 -33.10
CA PRO A 1211 1.44 -1.66 -33.71
C PRO A 1211 2.57 -1.62 -32.66
N MET A 1212 2.62 -2.61 -31.76
CA MET A 1212 3.55 -2.70 -30.62
C MET A 1212 4.41 -3.99 -30.64
N ASN A 1213 5.32 -4.11 -31.62
CA ASN A 1213 6.29 -5.23 -31.67
C ASN A 1213 7.52 -5.01 -30.76
N ARG A 1214 8.26 -6.09 -30.49
CA ARG A 1214 9.41 -6.18 -29.55
C ARG A 1214 9.12 -5.55 -28.18
N THR A 1215 7.87 -5.62 -27.72
CA THR A 1215 7.36 -4.92 -26.54
C THR A 1215 6.76 -5.93 -25.56
N PRO A 1216 7.15 -5.94 -24.27
CA PRO A 1216 6.57 -6.86 -23.30
C PRO A 1216 5.09 -6.53 -23.06
N ILE A 1217 4.26 -7.56 -22.95
CA ILE A 1217 2.83 -7.46 -22.62
C ILE A 1217 2.72 -6.98 -21.17
N LEU A 1218 2.33 -5.72 -20.97
CA LEU A 1218 2.26 -5.06 -19.66
C LEU A 1218 0.95 -4.27 -19.44
N LEU A 1219 -0.04 -4.38 -20.35
CA LEU A 1219 -1.39 -3.86 -20.09
C LEU A 1219 -1.88 -4.33 -18.72
N HIS A 1220 -2.53 -3.41 -18.00
CA HIS A 1220 -3.06 -3.59 -16.64
C HIS A 1220 -2.03 -3.88 -15.53
N ASP A 1221 -0.81 -4.30 -15.84
CA ASP A 1221 0.26 -4.56 -14.88
C ASP A 1221 0.87 -3.25 -14.31
N HIS A 1222 1.75 -3.38 -13.33
CA HIS A 1222 2.53 -2.29 -12.76
C HIS A 1222 3.70 -1.92 -13.68
N ASN A 1223 4.00 -0.63 -13.81
CA ASN A 1223 5.08 -0.13 -14.67
C ASN A 1223 4.84 -0.34 -16.16
N GLU A 1224 3.57 -0.43 -16.58
CA GLU A 1224 3.17 -0.36 -17.99
C GLU A 1224 3.88 0.80 -18.70
N TYR A 1225 4.51 0.48 -19.83
CA TYR A 1225 5.23 1.45 -20.65
C TYR A 1225 5.16 1.09 -22.13
N LEU A 1226 5.36 2.12 -22.97
CA LEU A 1226 5.65 1.96 -24.40
C LEU A 1226 6.87 2.81 -24.76
N ASN A 1227 7.80 2.26 -25.54
CA ASN A 1227 8.96 3.02 -26.01
C ASN A 1227 8.58 3.99 -27.13
N GLU A 1228 9.10 5.22 -27.08
CA GLU A 1228 8.76 6.26 -28.04
C GLU A 1228 9.07 5.88 -29.50
N HIS A 1229 10.08 5.06 -29.75
CA HIS A 1229 10.40 4.57 -31.09
C HIS A 1229 9.35 3.60 -31.63
N VAL A 1230 8.79 2.75 -30.77
CA VAL A 1230 7.69 1.83 -31.12
C VAL A 1230 6.40 2.62 -31.32
N PHE A 1231 6.11 3.56 -30.41
CA PHE A 1231 4.98 4.48 -30.53
C PHE A 1231 5.01 5.27 -31.85
N LEU A 1232 6.14 5.92 -32.18
CA LEU A 1232 6.30 6.70 -33.42
C LEU A 1232 6.25 5.84 -34.68
N LYS A 1233 6.82 4.62 -34.64
CA LYS A 1233 6.70 3.62 -35.72
C LYS A 1233 5.23 3.27 -35.99
N GLY A 1234 4.43 3.09 -34.94
CA GLY A 1234 3.01 2.77 -35.06
C GLY A 1234 2.18 3.85 -35.76
N ILE A 1235 2.51 5.14 -35.57
CA ILE A 1235 1.90 6.23 -36.35
C ILE A 1235 2.10 6.00 -37.85
N SER A 1236 3.34 5.69 -38.26
CA SER A 1236 3.71 5.46 -39.66
C SER A 1236 3.13 4.14 -40.23
N VAL A 1237 2.76 3.18 -39.38
CA VAL A 1237 1.99 1.98 -39.78
C VAL A 1237 0.54 2.35 -40.07
N PHE A 1238 -0.13 3.07 -39.16
CA PHE A 1238 -1.52 3.49 -39.39
C PHE A 1238 -1.67 4.50 -40.54
N GLU A 1239 -0.71 5.40 -40.75
CA GLU A 1239 -0.63 6.30 -41.91
C GLU A 1239 -0.75 5.54 -43.25
N ARG A 1240 -0.12 4.35 -43.32
CA ARG A 1240 -0.16 3.45 -44.48
C ARG A 1240 -1.43 2.62 -44.52
N LEU A 1241 -1.85 2.02 -43.40
CA LEU A 1241 -3.08 1.22 -43.32
C LEU A 1241 -4.33 2.05 -43.65
N ILE A 1242 -4.48 3.25 -43.07
CA ILE A 1242 -5.60 4.16 -43.37
C ILE A 1242 -5.62 4.52 -44.86
N SER A 1243 -4.45 4.83 -45.45
CA SER A 1243 -4.34 5.09 -46.89
C SER A 1243 -4.77 3.90 -47.76
N ALA A 1244 -4.45 2.67 -47.37
CA ALA A 1244 -4.79 1.47 -48.12
C ALA A 1244 -6.27 1.07 -47.94
N LEU A 1245 -6.76 1.01 -46.70
CA LEU A 1245 -8.14 0.66 -46.37
C LEU A 1245 -9.14 1.65 -47.00
N THR A 1246 -8.86 2.95 -46.94
CA THR A 1246 -9.72 3.96 -47.61
C THR A 1246 -9.64 3.93 -49.14
N SER A 1247 -8.70 3.18 -49.72
CA SER A 1247 -8.55 2.96 -51.16
C SER A 1247 -9.12 1.61 -51.64
N VAL A 1248 -9.73 0.80 -50.76
CA VAL A 1248 -10.41 -0.45 -51.14
C VAL A 1248 -11.53 -0.11 -52.14
N PRO A 1249 -11.58 -0.75 -53.33
CA PRO A 1249 -12.59 -0.48 -54.36
C PRO A 1249 -14.03 -0.58 -53.85
N ALA A 1250 -14.98 0.01 -54.58
CA ALA A 1250 -16.39 -0.15 -54.29
C ALA A 1250 -16.82 -1.62 -54.43
N PHE A 1251 -17.55 -2.14 -53.45
CA PHE A 1251 -18.20 -3.45 -53.50
C PHE A 1251 -19.46 -3.37 -54.39
N PRO A 1252 -19.97 -4.49 -54.95
CA PRO A 1252 -21.12 -4.48 -55.87
C PRO A 1252 -22.44 -3.98 -55.26
N ASP A 1253 -22.53 -3.87 -53.94
CA ASP A 1253 -23.66 -3.32 -53.17
C ASP A 1253 -23.48 -1.84 -52.77
N GLU A 1254 -22.33 -1.22 -53.11
CA GLU A 1254 -22.03 0.20 -52.89
C GLU A 1254 -22.00 1.07 -54.17
N ALA A 1255 -22.04 0.43 -55.35
CA ALA A 1255 -21.62 0.99 -56.64
C ALA A 1255 -22.75 1.59 -57.50
#